data_AF-E6UJK7-F1
#
_entry.id   AF-E6UJK7-F1
#
_cell.length_a   1.000
_cell.length_b   1.000
_cell.length_c   1.000
_cell.angle_alpha   90.00
_cell.angle_beta   90.00
_cell.angle_gamma   90.00
#
_symmetry.space_group_name_H-M   'P 1'
#
loop_
_entity.id
_entity.type
_entity.pdbx_description
1 polymer ?
#
loop_
_entity_poly.entity_id
_entity_poly.type
_entity_poly.pdbx_seq_one_letter_code
_entity_poly.pdbx_strand_id
1 'polypeptide(L)'
;MDQKRSKNQKRIVSGLLSLAMITTSMSAVLPASADSASKQEAYPYAIFAADELGGIKLDLNYLTVNGNACTNGVYSTTAKYPNVNGTILENEALAVDEVVTDDENATDAQDSAKAFDISRDMIYIHNKLMTGWFNNGRNFDNDYTLSEMNINLNSPVYVTGKMSYNGNMALNTAIGAVSDVTLSGGNLNGNNAVIYSKFGDIKIDESQASMNGLIYAPFGTVTIDCDNFNLNGIIIAQNVVISSRYGANINYSNTWAEFVGTETEELSWTFADWKYLADTDKDGLPNIIEKEIGTKPYEADTDGDLLPDGYEVLSLGTDPLKIDTDNNGVSDYDEDYDEDGLSNGREYEIGTRPYADDTDGDNLKDGEEGDKYYTDPLEMDTDKDGLNDDDEIYFGTDPNDPDTDDDGELDGEERRSQTFTHKVENEDCAVTEVIVSMEGTGNLQKTAKIKSVMNKDKMCTDVVGLVGEPFSIKISSEYKKATLSFKIDQSKLGDTEFDNLMFLWYDEKKKEFVELDTFYDSENSIVSIETEHFSKYMVVDKTEWFNNWRKIYNSYAAIFSAIPSYTAICVDCSGSMSTNDKSFKDDNGVLTCYRNIAVQNYVESMFVFDNASIITFESSASEECEMTNNKRTLSGKASFYNRGGTNANSAIDIAIDELNHVYGKKNIILLSDGDVNVSDDNIKYCKNNGIRIHTVALGSGANSQLLKQYANDTGGTPLTATTAEGLTKIYESYAYNNMTDFREMEDSDGDGLPNDIEYISGIPLPNGKLVFTNPNKPDSDGDDLTDGQEVNESLYIQKIMVETFDEEFETINIFKFKPTSDPTDPDTDDDELDDYHELIAATNAFDDDTDDDGALDGRDKYPLNLSDTIYDRNAAYEYSQKYYNTFNSEYPRIDSDCANFVSQCVYAGGMQMNSLWYVKKNNLFDYITTVWGDRAQDLSLKWSLKWTDAEAQYKYFKETYSIAYYKINRGDSISDFVQNHLEIKVGDTLYFHNVHKPKKEVTHATIISKIDDSEIYYAGHSNPASMTPLSDKIMTPDEDTEDPNDYLYDYVYIVQMSDAL
;
A
#
# COMPACT_ATOMS: atom_id res chain seq x y z
N MET A 1 -8.75 -31.28 30.75
CA MET A 1 -8.42 -31.52 32.17
C MET A 1 -8.00 -30.16 32.72
N ASP A 2 -8.80 -29.64 33.64
CA ASP A 2 -8.94 -28.21 33.90
C ASP A 2 -7.74 -27.54 34.60
N GLN A 3 -7.39 -26.36 34.07
CA GLN A 3 -7.01 -25.13 34.78
C GLN A 3 -6.25 -25.31 36.11
N LYS A 4 -4.91 -25.39 36.07
CA LYS A 4 -4.07 -25.10 37.24
C LYS A 4 -2.64 -24.60 37.02
N ARG A 5 -2.24 -24.26 35.80
CA ARG A 5 -0.98 -23.53 35.51
C ARG A 5 -1.33 -22.11 35.02
N SER A 6 -0.54 -21.09 35.37
CA SER A 6 -0.66 -19.64 35.03
C SER A 6 -1.09 -18.62 36.11
N LYS A 7 -0.94 -18.89 37.41
CA LYS A 7 -1.11 -17.81 38.43
C LYS A 7 0.16 -17.08 38.87
N ASN A 8 1.36 -17.59 38.57
CA ASN A 8 2.61 -16.96 39.04
C ASN A 8 3.41 -16.23 37.94
N GLN A 9 3.23 -16.54 36.66
CA GLN A 9 3.89 -15.80 35.55
C GLN A 9 3.20 -14.45 35.21
N LYS A 10 2.00 -14.18 35.75
CA LYS A 10 1.21 -12.97 35.42
C LYS A 10 1.56 -11.69 36.20
N ARG A 11 2.65 -11.67 36.99
CA ARG A 11 3.01 -10.48 37.79
C ARG A 11 4.04 -9.55 37.15
N ILE A 12 4.70 -9.96 36.06
CA ILE A 12 5.77 -9.16 35.43
C ILE A 12 5.25 -8.27 34.28
N VAL A 13 4.05 -8.52 33.75
CA VAL A 13 3.57 -7.85 32.51
C VAL A 13 2.51 -6.75 32.73
N SER A 14 2.20 -6.36 33.97
CA SER A 14 1.13 -5.35 34.22
C SER A 14 1.66 -4.07 34.85
N GLY A 15 2.14 -3.15 34.01
CA GLY A 15 2.68 -1.85 34.43
C GLY A 15 2.42 -0.71 33.43
N LEU A 16 1.25 -0.65 32.78
CA LEU A 16 0.90 0.46 31.88
C LEU A 16 -0.55 0.91 32.09
N LEU A 17 -0.75 1.98 32.86
CA LEU A 17 -1.80 2.99 32.62
C LEU A 17 -1.72 4.15 33.62
N SER A 18 -1.83 5.37 33.09
CA SER A 18 -1.93 6.69 33.75
C SER A 18 -0.57 7.34 34.10
N LEU A 19 -0.34 8.64 33.87
CA LEU A 19 -1.23 9.78 34.08
C LEU A 19 -0.78 11.04 33.31
N ALA A 20 -1.76 11.87 32.95
CA ALA A 20 -1.65 13.17 32.31
C ALA A 20 -0.85 14.22 33.11
N MET A 21 -0.14 15.13 32.42
CA MET A 21 0.53 16.28 33.03
C MET A 21 -0.14 17.62 32.72
N ILE A 22 -0.39 18.38 33.79
CA ILE A 22 -0.87 19.77 33.79
C ILE A 22 0.35 20.70 33.87
N THR A 23 0.39 21.73 33.03
CA THR A 23 1.47 22.71 32.87
C THR A 23 1.56 23.72 34.03
N THR A 24 2.75 23.89 34.63
CA THR A 24 3.24 25.21 35.11
C THR A 24 4.77 25.27 35.05
N SER A 25 5.31 26.37 34.50
CA SER A 25 6.74 26.64 34.31
C SER A 25 7.41 27.14 35.60
N MET A 26 8.55 26.55 36.02
CA MET A 26 9.48 27.17 36.97
C MET A 26 10.93 27.02 36.48
N SER A 27 11.70 28.11 36.54
CA SER A 27 13.15 28.12 36.33
C SER A 27 13.87 27.33 37.43
N ALA A 28 14.96 26.65 37.07
CA ALA A 28 15.78 25.82 37.95
C ALA A 28 16.28 26.60 39.18
N VAL A 29 15.60 26.40 40.30
CA VAL A 29 16.04 26.69 41.67
C VAL A 29 15.70 25.44 42.47
N LEU A 30 16.61 24.97 43.33
CA LEU A 30 16.29 23.98 44.36
C LEU A 30 14.92 24.35 44.97
N PRO A 31 13.91 23.45 45.00
CA PRO A 31 12.61 23.79 45.54
C PRO A 31 12.81 24.39 46.94
N ALA A 32 12.43 25.65 47.10
CA ALA A 32 12.59 26.37 48.35
C ALA A 32 11.86 25.56 49.43
N SER A 33 12.56 25.27 50.52
CA SER A 33 12.02 24.54 51.67
C SER A 33 10.65 25.09 52.05
N ALA A 34 9.61 24.29 51.84
CA ALA A 34 8.29 24.59 52.35
C ALA A 34 8.36 24.53 53.88
N ASP A 35 8.03 25.64 54.53
CA ASP A 35 7.95 25.71 55.98
C ASP A 35 6.85 24.77 56.50
N SER A 36 7.23 23.91 57.44
CA SER A 36 6.41 23.15 58.40
C SER A 36 5.60 21.93 57.91
N ALA A 37 6.28 20.86 57.50
CA ALA A 37 5.88 19.45 57.73
C ALA A 37 7.14 18.56 57.64
N SER A 38 7.32 17.63 58.59
CA SER A 38 8.40 16.62 58.74
C SER A 38 9.70 16.84 57.93
N LYS A 39 10.80 17.24 58.58
CA LYS A 39 12.13 17.15 57.97
C LYS A 39 12.39 15.70 57.54
N GLN A 40 12.53 15.46 56.23
CA GLN A 40 12.97 14.19 55.67
C GLN A 40 14.37 13.87 56.23
N GLU A 41 14.59 12.62 56.65
CA GLU A 41 15.92 12.21 57.11
C GLU A 41 16.89 12.20 55.93
N ALA A 42 18.10 12.74 56.15
CA ALA A 42 19.10 12.91 55.10
C ALA A 42 19.85 11.59 54.83
N TYR A 43 20.12 11.31 53.55
CA TYR A 43 20.90 10.13 53.14
C TYR A 43 22.28 10.12 53.81
N PRO A 44 22.70 9.01 54.46
CA PRO A 44 23.81 9.05 55.42
C PRO A 44 25.22 9.00 54.82
N TYR A 45 25.35 8.71 53.52
CA TYR A 45 26.64 8.47 52.87
C TYR A 45 26.98 9.52 51.81
N ALA A 46 28.25 9.92 51.76
CA ALA A 46 28.84 10.73 50.69
C ALA A 46 29.19 9.87 49.47
N ILE A 47 29.49 8.59 49.68
CA ILE A 47 29.78 7.59 48.63
C ILE A 47 29.10 6.28 49.04
N PHE A 48 28.30 5.70 48.15
CA PHE A 48 27.70 4.38 48.32
C PHE A 48 27.92 3.50 47.08
N ALA A 49 28.31 2.24 47.30
CA ALA A 49 28.42 1.21 46.27
C ALA A 49 27.67 -0.07 46.70
N ALA A 50 26.72 -0.54 45.88
CA ALA A 50 25.85 -1.67 46.22
C ALA A 50 26.39 -3.06 45.86
N ASP A 51 27.36 -3.14 44.94
CA ASP A 51 27.89 -4.41 44.48
C ASP A 51 28.63 -5.17 45.58
N GLU A 52 28.36 -6.47 45.70
CA GLU A 52 28.99 -7.40 46.65
C GLU A 52 30.31 -7.96 46.09
N LEU A 53 30.43 -8.11 44.77
CA LEU A 53 31.65 -8.55 44.09
C LEU A 53 32.57 -7.36 43.75
N GLY A 54 31.97 -6.19 43.56
CA GLY A 54 32.61 -4.90 43.33
C GLY A 54 32.71 -4.02 44.58
N GLY A 55 32.76 -2.69 44.43
CA GLY A 55 32.81 -1.80 45.60
C GLY A 55 33.38 -0.41 45.31
N ILE A 56 34.12 0.14 46.27
CA ILE A 56 34.73 1.48 46.17
C ILE A 56 36.23 1.34 45.95
N LYS A 57 36.72 1.68 44.76
CA LYS A 57 38.14 1.65 44.39
C LYS A 57 38.68 3.05 44.11
N LEU A 58 39.71 3.45 44.84
CA LEU A 58 40.28 4.81 44.82
C LEU A 58 41.78 4.80 44.49
N ASP A 59 42.11 4.90 43.19
CA ASP A 59 43.47 4.90 42.66
C ASP A 59 44.05 6.32 42.55
N LEU A 60 44.58 6.87 43.66
CA LEU A 60 45.05 8.25 43.75
C LEU A 60 46.12 8.54 44.83
N ASN A 61 46.86 9.65 44.68
CA ASN A 61 47.96 10.03 45.58
C ASN A 61 47.50 10.68 46.91
N TYR A 62 46.52 11.59 46.85
CA TYR A 62 45.97 12.31 48.02
C TYR A 62 44.44 12.18 48.07
N LEU A 63 43.89 11.79 49.23
CA LEU A 63 42.45 11.65 49.44
C LEU A 63 42.01 12.48 50.65
N THR A 64 40.93 13.25 50.49
CA THR A 64 40.16 13.81 51.61
C THR A 64 38.69 13.46 51.43
N VAL A 65 38.06 12.87 52.45
CA VAL A 65 36.62 12.60 52.48
C VAL A 65 36.03 13.21 53.75
N ASN A 66 35.15 14.19 53.63
CA ASN A 66 34.42 14.80 54.74
C ASN A 66 32.98 14.28 54.75
N GLY A 67 32.78 13.07 55.28
CA GLY A 67 31.51 12.34 55.26
C GLY A 67 31.70 10.83 55.43
N ASN A 68 30.61 10.09 55.52
CA ASN A 68 30.66 8.62 55.59
C ASN A 68 30.69 8.00 54.18
N ALA A 69 31.34 6.86 54.02
CA ALA A 69 31.27 6.04 52.81
C ALA A 69 30.82 4.63 53.17
N CYS A 70 30.07 3.96 52.31
CA CYS A 70 29.57 2.61 52.54
C CYS A 70 29.65 1.77 51.25
N THR A 71 30.06 0.51 51.38
CA THR A 71 30.13 -0.44 50.27
C THR A 71 29.71 -1.83 50.73
N ASN A 72 29.03 -2.57 49.86
CA ASN A 72 28.70 -3.97 50.12
C ASN A 72 29.86 -4.94 49.84
N GLY A 73 30.69 -4.64 48.84
CA GLY A 73 31.95 -5.36 48.63
C GLY A 73 33.15 -4.63 49.23
N VAL A 74 34.21 -4.41 48.45
CA VAL A 74 35.53 -4.01 48.99
C VAL A 74 35.81 -2.51 48.84
N TYR A 75 36.26 -1.86 49.92
CA TYR A 75 36.87 -0.53 49.85
C TYR A 75 38.40 -0.63 49.68
N SER A 76 38.95 0.03 48.67
CA SER A 76 40.40 0.05 48.46
C SER A 76 40.91 1.43 48.02
N THR A 77 42.10 1.80 48.49
CA THR A 77 42.76 3.05 48.06
C THR A 77 44.27 2.93 47.98
N THR A 78 44.87 3.61 47.00
CA THR A 78 46.33 3.73 46.86
C THR A 78 46.91 4.98 47.55
N ALA A 79 46.07 5.84 48.15
CA ALA A 79 46.51 7.04 48.85
C ALA A 79 47.34 6.69 50.09
N LYS A 80 48.56 7.22 50.19
CA LYS A 80 49.48 6.88 51.28
C LYS A 80 49.03 7.39 52.66
N TYR A 81 48.30 8.50 52.68
CA TYR A 81 47.81 9.17 53.90
C TYR A 81 46.40 9.75 53.65
N PRO A 82 45.36 8.91 53.56
CA PRO A 82 43.99 9.38 53.33
C PRO A 82 43.47 10.15 54.56
N ASN A 83 42.82 11.29 54.35
CA ASN A 83 42.22 12.12 55.38
C ASN A 83 40.69 11.96 55.36
N VAL A 84 40.18 10.96 56.08
CA VAL A 84 38.74 10.67 56.16
C VAL A 84 38.17 11.23 57.47
N ASN A 85 37.37 12.29 57.36
CA ASN A 85 36.61 12.90 58.44
C ASN A 85 35.17 12.34 58.45
N GLY A 86 35.05 11.04 58.71
CA GLY A 86 33.80 10.27 58.75
C GLY A 86 34.09 8.77 58.96
N THR A 87 33.12 7.89 58.69
CA THR A 87 33.30 6.43 58.75
C THR A 87 33.23 5.78 57.38
N ILE A 88 34.11 4.80 57.13
CA ILE A 88 33.99 3.88 56.00
C ILE A 88 33.37 2.59 56.54
N LEU A 89 32.27 2.13 55.94
CA LEU A 89 31.58 0.89 56.27
C LEU A 89 31.74 -0.09 55.11
N GLU A 90 32.40 -1.21 55.37
CA GLU A 90 32.40 -2.37 54.49
C GLU A 90 31.45 -3.38 55.13
N ASN A 91 30.38 -3.76 54.42
CA ASN A 91 29.47 -4.77 54.92
C ASN A 91 30.11 -6.16 54.75
N GLU A 92 30.99 -6.53 55.68
CA GLU A 92 31.58 -7.87 55.77
C GLU A 92 30.51 -8.93 56.16
N ALA A 93 29.58 -9.23 55.26
CA ALA A 93 28.68 -10.37 55.41
C ALA A 93 28.09 -10.79 54.07
N LEU A 94 28.85 -11.61 53.32
CA LEU A 94 28.47 -12.95 52.85
C LEU A 94 29.65 -13.59 52.08
N ALA A 95 30.61 -14.13 52.83
CA ALA A 95 31.48 -15.20 52.34
C ALA A 95 31.08 -16.48 53.08
N VAL A 96 29.97 -17.09 52.66
CA VAL A 96 29.49 -18.43 53.04
C VAL A 96 28.74 -18.92 51.80
N ASP A 97 29.32 -19.71 50.90
CA ASP A 97 29.41 -21.17 51.00
C ASP A 97 28.30 -21.78 51.89
N GLU A 98 27.04 -21.57 51.50
CA GLU A 98 26.00 -22.56 51.82
C GLU A 98 25.88 -23.51 50.63
N VAL A 99 26.69 -24.57 50.70
CA VAL A 99 26.29 -25.88 50.18
C VAL A 99 24.95 -26.19 50.86
N VAL A 100 23.85 -26.00 50.15
CA VAL A 100 22.58 -26.63 50.51
C VAL A 100 22.80 -28.12 50.30
N THR A 101 23.11 -28.82 51.38
CA THR A 101 22.92 -30.26 51.43
C THR A 101 21.43 -30.51 51.48
N ASP A 102 20.95 -31.32 50.54
CA ASP A 102 19.63 -31.95 50.51
C ASP A 102 19.08 -32.22 51.91
N ASP A 103 17.97 -31.56 52.27
CA ASP A 103 17.03 -32.13 53.23
C ASP A 103 15.60 -31.82 52.76
N GLU A 104 14.94 -32.87 52.30
CA GLU A 104 13.53 -32.89 51.94
C GLU A 104 12.67 -32.51 53.16
N ASN A 105 11.71 -31.59 52.95
CA ASN A 105 10.65 -31.14 53.87
C ASN A 105 10.90 -29.85 54.68
N ALA A 106 10.79 -28.71 54.00
CA ALA A 106 10.32 -27.47 54.62
C ALA A 106 9.13 -26.91 53.83
N THR A 107 7.93 -27.31 54.24
CA THR A 107 6.67 -26.61 53.93
C THR A 107 6.65 -25.24 54.60
N ASP A 108 6.13 -24.23 53.88
CA ASP A 108 5.69 -22.93 54.38
C ASP A 108 6.76 -22.00 54.97
N ALA A 109 7.54 -21.36 54.10
CA ALA A 109 8.07 -20.02 54.37
C ALA A 109 7.34 -19.03 53.45
N GLN A 110 6.34 -18.34 54.00
CA GLN A 110 5.82 -17.12 53.38
C GLN A 110 6.99 -16.14 53.22
N ASP A 111 7.27 -15.74 51.98
CA ASP A 111 8.10 -14.59 51.64
C ASP A 111 7.57 -13.34 52.33
N SER A 112 8.09 -13.07 53.53
CA SER A 112 8.04 -11.73 54.08
C SER A 112 9.08 -10.92 53.31
N ALA A 113 8.62 -10.09 52.38
CA ALA A 113 9.44 -9.12 51.67
C ALA A 113 10.45 -8.49 52.64
N LYS A 114 11.73 -8.70 52.38
CA LYS A 114 12.83 -8.18 53.19
C LYS A 114 12.65 -6.65 53.28
N ALA A 115 12.59 -6.12 54.50
CA ALA A 115 12.42 -4.68 54.69
C ALA A 115 13.67 -3.95 54.17
N PHE A 116 13.47 -2.90 53.36
CA PHE A 116 14.54 -2.07 52.80
C PHE A 116 15.52 -1.58 53.89
N ASP A 117 16.79 -1.93 53.73
CA ASP A 117 17.88 -1.52 54.61
C ASP A 117 18.78 -0.52 53.89
N ILE A 118 18.68 0.76 54.24
CA ILE A 118 19.48 1.85 53.63
C ILE A 118 21.00 1.64 53.72
N SER A 119 21.46 0.80 54.65
CA SER A 119 22.89 0.50 54.80
C SER A 119 23.39 -0.60 53.87
N ARG A 120 22.50 -1.30 53.16
CA ARG A 120 22.82 -2.42 52.26
C ARG A 120 22.13 -2.30 50.89
N ASP A 121 20.87 -1.91 50.87
CA ASP A 121 20.04 -1.93 49.67
C ASP A 121 20.21 -0.64 48.86
N MET A 122 20.18 -0.77 47.53
CA MET A 122 20.23 0.37 46.62
C MET A 122 18.98 1.24 46.78
N ILE A 123 19.17 2.54 46.97
CA ILE A 123 18.06 3.50 47.02
C ILE A 123 17.67 3.92 45.61
N TYR A 124 16.40 3.75 45.25
CA TYR A 124 15.83 4.18 43.98
C TYR A 124 15.14 5.53 44.11
N ILE A 125 15.56 6.50 43.29
CA ILE A 125 15.02 7.88 43.28
C ILE A 125 14.73 8.39 41.86
N HIS A 126 14.41 7.48 40.93
CA HIS A 126 14.16 7.81 39.52
C HIS A 126 13.03 8.84 39.36
N ASN A 127 11.87 8.61 39.97
CA ASN A 127 10.73 9.50 39.90
C ASN A 127 11.05 10.86 40.54
N LYS A 128 11.75 10.90 41.68
CA LYS A 128 12.27 12.16 42.26
C LYS A 128 13.17 12.93 41.30
N LEU A 129 14.07 12.25 40.58
CA LEU A 129 14.95 12.87 39.58
C LEU A 129 14.17 13.36 38.36
N MET A 130 13.25 12.54 37.83
CA MET A 130 12.43 12.90 36.68
C MET A 130 11.52 14.09 36.99
N THR A 131 10.79 14.04 38.10
CA THR A 131 9.87 15.12 38.52
C THR A 131 10.61 16.38 38.96
N GLY A 132 11.73 16.23 39.67
CA GLY A 132 12.50 17.35 40.22
C GLY A 132 13.37 18.08 39.20
N TRP A 133 13.86 17.38 38.17
CA TRP A 133 14.81 17.94 37.20
C TRP A 133 14.39 17.77 35.74
N PHE A 134 13.99 16.57 35.31
CA PHE A 134 13.82 16.28 33.88
C PHE A 134 12.43 16.57 33.30
N ASN A 135 11.45 16.92 34.13
CA ASN A 135 10.05 17.12 33.70
C ASN A 135 9.84 18.24 32.65
N ASN A 136 10.79 19.17 32.55
CA ASN A 136 10.78 20.25 31.55
C ASN A 136 12.15 20.38 30.84
N GLY A 137 12.90 19.28 30.75
CA GLY A 137 14.22 19.23 30.11
C GLY A 137 14.16 19.01 28.59
N ARG A 138 15.32 19.10 27.94
CA ARG A 138 15.49 18.62 26.56
C ARG A 138 15.60 17.10 26.61
N ASN A 139 14.73 16.40 25.90
CA ASN A 139 14.74 14.94 25.83
C ASN A 139 15.18 14.50 24.43
N PHE A 140 15.98 13.44 24.37
CA PHE A 140 16.42 12.80 23.13
C PHE A 140 16.02 11.33 23.16
N ASP A 141 15.43 10.85 22.07
CA ASP A 141 14.85 9.49 21.96
C ASP A 141 15.88 8.43 21.52
N ASN A 142 17.12 8.83 21.22
CA ASN A 142 18.25 7.99 20.84
C ASN A 142 19.54 8.50 21.48
N ASP A 143 20.68 7.83 21.23
CA ASP A 143 22.01 8.26 21.67
C ASP A 143 22.29 9.74 21.33
N TYR A 144 22.90 10.46 22.26
CA TYR A 144 23.20 11.88 22.13
C TYR A 144 24.68 12.16 22.41
N THR A 145 25.39 12.71 21.42
CA THR A 145 26.79 13.12 21.56
C THR A 145 26.98 14.60 21.21
N LEU A 146 27.68 15.35 22.07
CA LEU A 146 28.08 16.73 21.81
C LEU A 146 29.56 16.94 22.09
N SER A 147 30.32 17.38 21.08
CA SER A 147 31.73 17.75 21.24
C SER A 147 31.95 19.21 20.86
N GLU A 148 32.32 20.03 21.85
CA GLU A 148 32.61 21.46 21.66
C GLU A 148 33.77 21.87 22.58
N MET A 149 34.46 22.96 22.26
CA MET A 149 35.53 23.45 23.15
C MET A 149 35.00 23.88 24.53
N ASN A 150 33.80 24.47 24.60
CA ASN A 150 33.16 24.91 25.84
C ASN A 150 31.66 24.61 25.81
N ILE A 151 31.20 23.77 26.73
CA ILE A 151 29.83 23.27 26.80
C ILE A 151 29.16 23.88 28.04
N ASN A 152 28.10 24.68 27.85
CA ASN A 152 27.37 25.33 28.94
C ASN A 152 25.97 24.73 29.11
N LEU A 153 25.78 23.92 30.16
CA LEU A 153 24.54 23.21 30.43
C LEU A 153 23.76 23.90 31.54
N ASN A 154 22.75 24.69 31.15
CA ASN A 154 21.90 25.46 32.06
C ASN A 154 20.45 24.99 32.09
N SER A 155 20.09 24.01 31.26
CA SER A 155 18.76 23.39 31.23
C SER A 155 18.89 21.87 31.25
N PRO A 156 18.00 21.15 31.95
CA PRO A 156 18.12 19.71 32.09
C PRO A 156 18.12 18.98 30.75
N VAL A 157 18.92 17.92 30.61
CA VAL A 157 18.94 17.07 29.41
C VAL A 157 18.75 15.61 29.80
N TYR A 158 17.78 14.93 29.20
CA TYR A 158 17.55 13.50 29.39
C TYR A 158 17.65 12.76 28.04
N VAL A 159 18.23 11.56 28.02
CA VAL A 159 18.47 10.79 26.79
C VAL A 159 17.98 9.35 27.01
N THR A 160 17.18 8.78 26.11
CA THR A 160 16.73 7.39 26.23
C THR A 160 17.76 6.36 25.73
N GLY A 161 18.79 6.82 25.01
CA GLY A 161 19.99 6.06 24.66
C GLY A 161 21.19 6.42 25.57
N LYS A 162 22.40 6.40 24.99
CA LYS A 162 23.67 6.82 25.61
C LYS A 162 23.90 8.32 25.47
N MET A 163 24.53 8.95 26.46
CA MET A 163 24.89 10.37 26.44
C MET A 163 26.41 10.55 26.46
N SER A 164 26.97 11.36 25.56
CA SER A 164 28.39 11.71 25.52
C SER A 164 28.64 13.21 25.35
N TYR A 165 29.34 13.84 26.28
CA TYR A 165 29.82 15.23 26.14
C TYR A 165 31.35 15.26 26.10
N ASN A 166 31.92 16.01 25.14
CA ASN A 166 33.37 16.16 24.97
C ASN A 166 33.78 17.65 24.84
N GLY A 167 34.20 18.28 25.93
CA GLY A 167 34.60 19.69 26.01
C GLY A 167 34.90 20.22 27.42
N ASN A 168 35.20 21.52 27.54
CA ASN A 168 35.20 22.18 28.86
C ASN A 168 33.76 22.45 29.31
N MET A 169 33.28 21.76 30.33
CA MET A 169 31.89 21.77 30.75
C MET A 169 31.61 22.68 31.95
N ALA A 170 30.60 23.55 31.81
CA ALA A 170 29.94 24.23 32.91
C ALA A 170 28.54 23.66 33.10
N LEU A 171 28.37 22.80 34.11
CA LEU A 171 27.13 22.06 34.38
C LEU A 171 26.37 22.72 35.54
N ASN A 172 25.37 23.54 35.23
CA ASN A 172 24.54 24.25 36.22
C ASN A 172 23.13 23.63 36.34
N THR A 173 22.99 22.36 35.97
CA THR A 173 21.70 21.68 35.82
C THR A 173 21.86 20.15 35.90
N ALA A 174 20.81 19.39 35.59
CA ALA A 174 20.83 17.93 35.54
C ALA A 174 21.06 17.41 34.12
N ILE A 175 21.89 16.39 33.99
CA ILE A 175 21.97 15.56 32.79
C ILE A 175 21.70 14.11 33.17
N GLY A 176 20.98 13.40 32.30
CA GLY A 176 20.69 12.00 32.52
C GLY A 176 20.49 11.19 31.26
N ALA A 177 20.75 9.89 31.35
CA ALA A 177 20.49 8.93 30.29
C ALA A 177 19.79 7.68 30.83
N VAL A 178 19.07 6.96 29.99
CA VAL A 178 18.58 5.60 30.30
C VAL A 178 19.77 4.64 30.30
N SER A 179 20.69 4.79 29.33
CA SER A 179 21.95 4.04 29.24
C SER A 179 23.14 4.90 29.73
N ASP A 180 24.35 4.68 29.20
CA ASP A 180 25.60 5.25 29.68
C ASP A 180 25.67 6.79 29.59
N VAL A 181 26.38 7.43 30.51
CA VAL A 181 26.74 8.87 30.46
C VAL A 181 28.27 9.02 30.47
N THR A 182 28.84 9.58 29.40
CA THR A 182 30.28 9.85 29.28
C THR A 182 30.54 11.36 29.19
N LEU A 183 31.41 11.88 30.06
CA LEU A 183 31.86 13.27 30.10
C LEU A 183 33.39 13.29 29.89
N SER A 184 33.87 14.05 28.90
CA SER A 184 35.30 14.15 28.58
C SER A 184 35.67 15.54 28.03
N GLY A 185 36.97 15.83 27.84
CA GLY A 185 37.41 16.91 26.92
C GLY A 185 38.05 18.16 27.52
N GLY A 186 38.24 18.26 28.84
CA GLY A 186 39.03 19.33 29.46
C GLY A 186 38.79 19.51 30.95
N ASN A 187 37.80 20.32 31.32
CA ASN A 187 37.45 20.56 32.72
C ASN A 187 35.94 20.49 32.92
N LEU A 188 35.49 19.82 33.97
CA LEU A 188 34.11 19.82 34.43
C LEU A 188 33.95 20.74 35.65
N ASN A 189 33.10 21.75 35.54
CA ASN A 189 32.69 22.62 36.63
C ASN A 189 31.17 22.55 36.84
N GLY A 190 30.75 21.75 37.81
CA GLY A 190 29.35 21.55 38.16
C GLY A 190 28.92 22.42 39.34
N ASN A 191 27.84 23.19 39.20
CA ASN A 191 27.26 23.96 40.29
C ASN A 191 25.77 23.64 40.43
N ASN A 192 25.40 22.98 41.52
CA ASN A 192 24.08 22.37 41.72
C ASN A 192 23.69 21.42 40.57
N ALA A 193 24.58 20.48 40.30
CA ALA A 193 24.50 19.59 39.14
C ALA A 193 24.00 18.17 39.51
N VAL A 194 23.31 17.51 38.58
CA VAL A 194 23.03 16.07 38.66
C VAL A 194 23.61 15.38 37.43
N ILE A 195 24.30 14.26 37.63
CA ILE A 195 24.70 13.34 36.55
C ILE A 195 24.03 12.00 36.85
N TYR A 196 23.17 11.55 35.94
CA TYR A 196 22.26 10.43 36.16
C TYR A 196 22.34 9.39 35.05
N SER A 197 22.53 8.11 35.38
CA SER A 197 22.22 7.01 34.46
C SER A 197 21.15 6.11 35.08
N LYS A 198 20.09 5.78 34.34
CA LYS A 198 19.02 4.91 34.85
C LYS A 198 19.52 3.49 34.98
N PHE A 199 20.14 2.92 33.94
CA PHE A 199 20.57 1.52 33.90
C PHE A 199 22.06 1.34 33.53
N GLY A 200 22.70 2.34 32.94
CA GLY A 200 24.08 2.25 32.43
C GLY A 200 25.14 2.89 33.34
N ASP A 201 26.36 3.00 32.81
CA ASP A 201 27.53 3.52 33.50
C ASP A 201 27.62 5.05 33.46
N ILE A 202 28.36 5.64 34.40
CA ILE A 202 28.78 7.05 34.33
C ILE A 202 30.29 7.12 34.26
N LYS A 203 30.83 7.68 33.18
CA LYS A 203 32.28 7.94 33.02
C LYS A 203 32.56 9.43 32.97
N ILE A 204 33.48 9.90 33.81
CA ILE A 204 34.00 11.28 33.82
C ILE A 204 35.51 11.21 33.57
N ASP A 205 35.97 11.62 32.39
CA ASP A 205 37.35 11.54 31.91
C ASP A 205 37.88 12.94 31.55
N GLU A 206 38.31 13.66 32.59
CA GLU A 206 38.56 15.11 32.53
C GLU A 206 39.96 15.48 33.05
N SER A 207 40.53 16.60 32.63
CA SER A 207 41.74 17.10 33.29
C SER A 207 41.43 17.54 34.72
N GLN A 208 40.34 18.27 34.96
CA GLN A 208 39.90 18.63 36.32
C GLN A 208 38.38 18.51 36.43
N ALA A 209 37.88 17.93 37.51
CA ALA A 209 36.45 17.86 37.78
C ALA A 209 36.15 18.46 39.16
N SER A 210 35.33 19.52 39.21
CA SER A 210 34.86 20.16 40.43
C SER A 210 33.34 20.28 40.37
N MET A 211 32.62 19.62 41.28
CA MET A 211 31.16 19.54 41.25
C MET A 211 30.56 19.83 42.62
N ASN A 212 29.47 20.60 42.65
CA ASN A 212 28.52 20.63 43.76
C ASN A 212 27.24 19.96 43.28
N GLY A 213 26.96 18.72 43.69
CA GLY A 213 25.99 17.91 42.96
C GLY A 213 25.78 16.47 43.42
N LEU A 214 24.96 15.74 42.66
CA LEU A 214 24.69 14.31 42.80
C LEU A 214 25.19 13.55 41.56
N ILE A 215 25.90 12.44 41.76
CA ILE A 215 26.22 11.45 40.72
C ILE A 215 25.50 10.15 41.08
N TYR A 216 24.62 9.67 40.20
CA TYR A 216 23.66 8.60 40.51
C TYR A 216 23.57 7.59 39.36
N ALA A 217 24.02 6.34 39.58
CA ALA A 217 23.95 5.24 38.63
C ALA A 217 23.60 3.92 39.34
N PRO A 218 22.33 3.70 39.72
CA PRO A 218 21.95 2.63 40.63
C PRO A 218 22.22 1.21 40.11
N PHE A 219 22.39 1.03 38.80
CA PHE A 219 22.72 -0.26 38.16
C PHE A 219 24.09 -0.27 37.48
N GLY A 220 24.79 0.86 37.43
CA GLY A 220 26.04 1.01 36.69
C GLY A 220 27.22 1.41 37.56
N THR A 221 28.37 1.47 36.91
CA THR A 221 29.65 1.87 37.48
C THR A 221 29.88 3.36 37.27
N VAL A 222 30.17 4.08 38.35
CA VAL A 222 30.69 5.46 38.29
C VAL A 222 32.21 5.41 38.21
N THR A 223 32.77 5.73 37.04
CA THR A 223 34.20 5.84 36.79
C THR A 223 34.61 7.31 36.65
N ILE A 224 35.54 7.78 37.48
CA ILE A 224 36.07 9.15 37.44
C ILE A 224 37.57 9.07 37.23
N ASP A 225 38.06 9.52 36.08
CA ASP A 225 39.48 9.65 35.75
C ASP A 225 39.83 11.13 35.56
N CYS A 226 40.63 11.72 36.46
CA CYS A 226 41.06 13.11 36.33
C CYS A 226 42.32 13.48 37.11
N ASP A 227 43.01 14.58 36.74
CA ASP A 227 44.18 15.02 37.49
C ASP A 227 43.82 15.48 38.92
N ASN A 228 42.70 16.20 39.12
CA ASN A 228 42.11 16.47 40.45
C ASN A 228 40.57 16.38 40.42
N PHE A 229 40.01 15.70 41.43
CA PHE A 229 38.57 15.62 41.65
C PHE A 229 38.14 16.39 42.91
N ASN A 230 37.12 17.22 42.82
CA ASN A 230 36.50 17.90 43.95
C ASN A 230 34.98 17.73 43.90
N LEU A 231 34.37 17.21 44.96
CA LEU A 231 32.92 17.05 45.06
C LEU A 231 32.43 17.71 46.35
N ASN A 232 31.36 18.49 46.27
CA ASN A 232 30.52 18.89 47.41
C ASN A 232 29.13 18.29 47.18
N GLY A 233 28.90 17.05 47.58
CA GLY A 233 27.85 16.24 46.98
C GLY A 233 27.76 14.80 47.48
N ILE A 234 27.14 13.96 46.67
CA ILE A 234 26.91 12.53 46.94
C ILE A 234 27.16 11.71 45.66
N ILE A 235 27.73 10.52 45.81
CA ILE A 235 27.84 9.49 44.77
C ILE A 235 27.09 8.23 45.24
N ILE A 236 26.18 7.71 44.42
CA ILE A 236 25.48 6.43 44.66
C ILE A 236 25.51 5.63 43.37
N ALA A 237 26.08 4.43 43.41
CA ALA A 237 26.23 3.60 42.23
C ALA A 237 26.24 2.10 42.56
N GLN A 238 26.18 1.23 41.54
CA GLN A 238 26.49 -0.18 41.71
C GLN A 238 27.96 -0.33 42.11
N ASN A 239 28.86 0.34 41.37
CA ASN A 239 30.31 0.38 41.61
C ASN A 239 30.86 1.80 41.55
N VAL A 240 31.90 2.11 42.32
CA VAL A 240 32.56 3.43 42.28
C VAL A 240 34.07 3.27 42.10
N VAL A 241 34.59 3.78 40.99
CA VAL A 241 36.02 3.78 40.66
C VAL A 241 36.48 5.21 40.45
N ILE A 242 37.42 5.69 41.27
CA ILE A 242 38.02 7.01 41.12
C ILE A 242 39.52 6.84 40.91
N SER A 243 40.00 7.22 39.73
CA SER A 243 41.41 7.30 39.38
C SER A 243 41.81 8.77 39.31
N SER A 244 42.84 9.18 40.09
CA SER A 244 43.31 10.56 40.03
C SER A 244 44.81 10.72 40.21
N ARG A 245 45.42 11.51 39.32
CA ARG A 245 46.88 11.69 39.27
C ARG A 245 47.43 12.46 40.46
N TYR A 246 46.71 13.47 40.95
CA TYR A 246 47.10 14.24 42.14
C TYR A 246 46.21 13.90 43.35
N GLY A 247 44.88 14.01 43.25
CA GLY A 247 44.04 13.65 44.37
C GLY A 247 42.55 14.00 44.26
N ALA A 248 41.79 13.50 45.22
CA ALA A 248 40.35 13.67 45.33
C ALA A 248 39.94 14.30 46.68
N ASN A 249 39.03 15.28 46.64
CA ASN A 249 38.43 15.93 47.81
C ASN A 249 36.90 15.83 47.73
N ILE A 250 36.30 14.99 48.57
CA ILE A 250 34.87 14.68 48.55
C ILE A 250 34.26 15.18 49.86
N ASN A 251 33.36 16.15 49.78
CA ASN A 251 32.66 16.75 50.91
C ASN A 251 31.19 16.38 50.85
N TYR A 252 30.68 15.80 51.93
CA TYR A 252 29.27 15.50 52.09
C TYR A 252 28.42 16.78 52.07
N SER A 253 27.32 16.75 51.33
CA SER A 253 26.36 17.85 51.26
C SER A 253 25.05 17.49 51.93
N ASN A 254 24.73 18.14 53.06
CA ASN A 254 23.44 17.99 53.74
C ASN A 254 22.27 18.28 52.78
N THR A 255 22.42 19.25 51.89
CA THR A 255 21.36 19.64 50.94
C THR A 255 21.05 18.53 49.94
N TRP A 256 22.08 17.88 49.39
CA TRP A 256 21.89 16.74 48.48
C TRP A 256 21.42 15.49 49.23
N ALA A 257 21.86 15.31 50.47
CA ALA A 257 21.43 14.20 51.30
C ALA A 257 19.94 14.27 51.67
N GLU A 258 19.44 15.47 51.99
CA GLU A 258 18.01 15.71 52.21
C GLU A 258 17.18 15.47 50.93
N PHE A 259 17.73 15.77 49.75
CA PHE A 259 17.06 15.49 48.46
C PHE A 259 16.94 13.98 48.17
N VAL A 260 18.00 13.21 48.39
CA VAL A 260 17.98 11.74 48.21
C VAL A 260 17.01 11.10 49.22
N GLY A 261 17.15 11.47 50.50
CA GLY A 261 16.34 10.96 51.60
C GLY A 261 16.67 9.52 51.99
N THR A 262 15.77 8.86 52.71
CA THR A 262 15.94 7.48 53.21
C THR A 262 14.89 6.48 52.71
N GLU A 263 13.97 6.93 51.84
CA GLU A 263 12.89 6.10 51.28
C GLU A 263 13.15 5.80 49.81
N THR A 264 13.06 4.51 49.45
CA THR A 264 13.26 3.98 48.09
C THR A 264 11.95 3.96 47.29
N GLU A 265 12.04 4.17 45.98
CA GLU A 265 10.93 4.09 45.04
C GLU A 265 10.81 2.68 44.41
N GLU A 266 9.63 2.33 43.90
CA GLU A 266 9.47 1.13 43.07
C GLU A 266 10.11 1.34 41.69
N LEU A 267 10.82 0.31 41.21
CA LEU A 267 11.44 0.33 39.90
C LEU A 267 10.39 0.08 38.81
N SER A 268 10.31 0.95 37.80
CA SER A 268 9.52 0.73 36.60
C SER A 268 10.42 0.59 35.36
N TRP A 269 10.19 -0.48 34.61
CA TRP A 269 10.87 -0.84 33.36
C TRP A 269 9.90 -1.59 32.43
N THR A 270 10.21 -1.62 31.16
CA THR A 270 9.46 -2.27 30.08
C THR A 270 10.35 -3.29 29.36
N PHE A 271 9.79 -4.21 28.58
CA PHE A 271 10.59 -5.10 27.71
C PHE A 271 11.49 -4.32 26.73
N ALA A 272 11.14 -3.08 26.37
CA ALA A 272 12.00 -2.24 25.54
C ALA A 272 13.25 -1.74 26.28
N ASP A 273 13.22 -1.71 27.62
CA ASP A 273 14.37 -1.34 28.45
C ASP A 273 15.33 -2.52 28.66
N TRP A 274 14.91 -3.74 28.31
CA TRP A 274 15.61 -5.00 28.59
C TRP A 274 16.98 -5.08 27.91
N LYS A 275 17.08 -4.55 26.69
CA LYS A 275 18.34 -4.42 25.94
C LYS A 275 19.42 -3.54 26.59
N TYR A 276 19.06 -2.74 27.59
CA TYR A 276 20.00 -1.85 28.29
C TYR A 276 20.44 -2.42 29.63
N LEU A 277 19.87 -3.55 30.05
CA LEU A 277 20.27 -4.23 31.27
C LEU A 277 21.54 -5.04 31.00
N ALA A 278 22.37 -5.18 32.03
CA ALA A 278 23.53 -6.06 31.95
C ALA A 278 23.06 -7.52 31.88
N ASP A 279 23.55 -8.22 30.87
CA ASP A 279 23.45 -9.66 30.64
C ASP A 279 24.90 -10.13 30.47
N THR A 280 25.43 -10.85 31.47
CA THR A 280 26.88 -11.06 31.60
C THR A 280 27.35 -12.31 30.90
N ASP A 281 26.56 -13.37 30.94
CA ASP A 281 26.79 -14.65 30.27
C ASP A 281 26.17 -14.73 28.88
N LYS A 282 25.30 -13.78 28.52
CA LYS A 282 24.76 -13.56 27.17
C LYS A 282 23.81 -14.66 26.71
N ASP A 283 23.05 -15.20 27.64
CA ASP A 283 22.02 -16.19 27.37
C ASP A 283 20.67 -15.56 26.97
N GLY A 284 20.56 -14.23 27.04
CA GLY A 284 19.35 -13.47 26.73
C GLY A 284 18.52 -13.08 27.96
N LEU A 285 18.94 -13.48 29.16
CA LEU A 285 18.29 -13.18 30.42
C LEU A 285 19.15 -12.19 31.24
N PRO A 286 18.70 -10.95 31.47
CA PRO A 286 19.55 -9.99 32.19
C PRO A 286 19.75 -10.34 33.67
N ASN A 287 20.95 -10.04 34.21
CA ASN A 287 21.39 -10.29 35.59
C ASN A 287 20.35 -10.00 36.68
N ILE A 288 19.54 -8.95 36.49
CA ILE A 288 18.50 -8.55 37.45
C ILE A 288 17.31 -9.51 37.47
N ILE A 289 16.94 -10.05 36.30
CA ILE A 289 15.88 -11.05 36.16
C ILE A 289 16.37 -12.38 36.68
N GLU A 290 17.59 -12.76 36.31
CA GLU A 290 18.21 -13.99 36.78
C GLU A 290 18.22 -14.09 38.30
N LYS A 291 18.60 -13.00 38.97
CA LYS A 291 18.54 -12.89 40.43
C LYS A 291 17.13 -13.05 41.00
N GLU A 292 16.11 -12.57 40.30
CA GLU A 292 14.70 -12.65 40.76
C GLU A 292 14.15 -14.07 40.58
N ILE A 293 14.52 -14.76 39.51
CA ILE A 293 14.04 -16.13 39.22
C ILE A 293 14.94 -17.22 39.83
N GLY A 294 16.14 -16.86 40.29
CA GLY A 294 17.06 -17.76 41.00
C GLY A 294 18.14 -18.40 40.12
N THR A 295 18.26 -18.00 38.86
CA THR A 295 19.33 -18.42 37.96
C THR A 295 20.63 -17.67 38.26
N LYS A 296 21.73 -18.11 37.64
CA LYS A 296 23.09 -17.64 37.96
C LYS A 296 23.57 -16.62 36.91
N PRO A 297 23.76 -15.33 37.29
CA PRO A 297 24.12 -14.24 36.36
C PRO A 297 25.44 -14.30 35.59
N TYR A 298 26.16 -15.41 35.66
CA TYR A 298 27.46 -15.62 35.03
C TYR A 298 27.58 -17.04 34.46
N GLU A 299 26.50 -17.81 34.47
CA GLU A 299 26.41 -19.18 33.96
C GLU A 299 25.15 -19.27 33.11
N ALA A 300 25.33 -19.24 31.78
CA ALA A 300 24.24 -19.22 30.80
C ALA A 300 23.25 -20.39 30.89
N ASP A 301 23.62 -21.49 31.56
CA ASP A 301 22.84 -22.70 31.76
C ASP A 301 23.00 -23.08 33.24
N THR A 302 21.98 -22.76 34.04
CA THR A 302 22.04 -22.85 35.49
C THR A 302 21.95 -24.30 35.98
N ASP A 303 21.14 -25.13 35.34
CA ASP A 303 20.82 -26.49 35.77
C ASP A 303 21.64 -27.59 35.07
N GLY A 304 22.31 -27.24 33.96
CA GLY A 304 23.26 -28.06 33.24
C GLY A 304 22.64 -29.03 32.23
N ASP A 305 21.46 -28.74 31.69
CA ASP A 305 20.78 -29.57 30.70
C ASP A 305 21.15 -29.26 29.23
N LEU A 306 21.99 -28.24 29.00
CA LEU A 306 22.46 -27.70 27.72
C LEU A 306 21.53 -26.68 27.05
N LEU A 307 20.39 -26.34 27.63
CA LEU A 307 19.59 -25.19 27.22
C LEU A 307 20.01 -23.95 28.03
N PRO A 308 20.15 -22.78 27.40
CA PRO A 308 20.41 -21.55 28.16
C PRO A 308 19.16 -21.07 28.91
N ASP A 309 19.33 -20.49 30.10
CA ASP A 309 18.23 -20.06 30.97
C ASP A 309 17.30 -19.07 30.23
N GLY A 310 17.89 -18.16 29.45
CA GLY A 310 17.15 -17.25 28.58
C GLY A 310 16.28 -17.95 27.53
N TYR A 311 16.76 -19.01 26.89
CA TYR A 311 15.99 -19.77 25.89
C TYR A 311 14.84 -20.54 26.54
N GLU A 312 15.10 -21.19 27.67
CA GLU A 312 14.09 -21.89 28.46
C GLU A 312 12.95 -20.96 28.89
N VAL A 313 13.30 -19.78 29.43
CA VAL A 313 12.29 -18.85 29.95
C VAL A 313 11.52 -18.15 28.84
N LEU A 314 12.17 -17.80 27.73
CA LEU A 314 11.59 -16.95 26.69
C LEU A 314 10.98 -17.70 25.52
N SER A 315 11.51 -18.87 25.20
CA SER A 315 11.06 -19.68 24.05
C SER A 315 10.22 -20.87 24.52
N LEU A 316 10.73 -21.70 25.42
CA LEU A 316 10.08 -22.96 25.82
C LEU A 316 9.07 -22.81 26.98
N GLY A 317 9.26 -21.82 27.84
CA GLY A 317 8.51 -21.69 29.09
C GLY A 317 8.79 -22.81 30.10
N THR A 318 9.97 -23.43 30.04
CA THR A 318 10.49 -24.43 30.99
C THR A 318 11.06 -23.76 32.24
N ASP A 319 11.43 -24.55 33.25
CA ASP A 319 11.98 -24.09 34.52
C ASP A 319 13.51 -24.22 34.50
N PRO A 320 14.29 -23.12 34.36
CA PRO A 320 15.75 -23.15 34.14
C PRO A 320 16.58 -23.59 35.35
N LEU A 321 15.90 -24.14 36.36
CA LEU A 321 16.48 -24.72 37.56
C LEU A 321 16.30 -26.24 37.60
N LYS A 322 15.74 -26.84 36.53
CA LYS A 322 15.41 -28.26 36.42
C LYS A 322 15.60 -28.80 35.00
N ILE A 323 16.59 -29.69 34.88
CA ILE A 323 16.83 -30.56 33.70
C ILE A 323 15.57 -31.21 33.10
N ASP A 324 14.55 -31.49 33.91
CA ASP A 324 13.28 -32.08 33.49
C ASP A 324 12.15 -31.35 34.24
N THR A 325 11.55 -30.36 33.59
CA THR A 325 10.56 -29.46 34.19
C THR A 325 9.31 -30.21 34.65
N ASP A 326 8.86 -31.21 33.88
CA ASP A 326 7.60 -31.91 34.11
C ASP A 326 7.75 -33.28 34.82
N ASN A 327 8.98 -33.73 34.99
CA ASN A 327 9.42 -34.99 35.61
C ASN A 327 8.92 -36.24 34.86
N ASN A 328 8.81 -36.18 33.53
CA ASN A 328 8.39 -37.30 32.69
C ASN A 328 9.54 -38.28 32.38
N GLY A 329 10.80 -37.92 32.68
CA GLY A 329 12.00 -38.72 32.49
C GLY A 329 12.75 -38.47 31.17
N VAL A 330 12.35 -37.47 30.40
CA VAL A 330 13.07 -36.88 29.27
C VAL A 330 13.55 -35.49 29.71
N SER A 331 14.75 -35.07 29.33
CA SER A 331 15.23 -33.72 29.66
C SER A 331 14.55 -32.68 28.78
N ASP A 332 14.41 -31.45 29.24
CA ASP A 332 13.77 -30.38 28.45
C ASP A 332 14.51 -30.17 27.11
N TYR A 333 15.84 -30.37 27.07
CA TYR A 333 16.66 -30.44 25.85
C TYR A 333 16.27 -31.57 24.87
N ASP A 334 15.95 -32.76 25.39
CA ASP A 334 15.63 -33.97 24.61
C ASP A 334 14.13 -34.09 24.26
N GLU A 335 13.28 -33.20 24.77
CA GLU A 335 11.87 -33.14 24.41
C GLU A 335 11.68 -32.63 22.97
N ASP A 336 10.60 -33.04 22.32
CA ASP A 336 10.19 -32.68 20.96
C ASP A 336 8.73 -32.24 21.06
N TYR A 337 8.50 -30.93 21.02
CA TYR A 337 7.22 -30.33 21.40
C TYR A 337 6.19 -30.26 20.27
N ASP A 338 6.62 -30.22 19.02
CA ASP A 338 5.76 -30.20 17.83
C ASP A 338 5.77 -31.54 17.06
N GLU A 339 6.54 -32.52 17.53
CA GLU A 339 6.60 -33.89 17.01
C GLU A 339 7.07 -33.94 15.54
N ASP A 340 8.01 -33.07 15.19
CA ASP A 340 8.61 -32.98 13.84
C ASP A 340 9.82 -33.92 13.64
N GLY A 341 10.41 -34.39 14.74
CA GLY A 341 11.57 -35.28 14.77
C GLY A 341 12.88 -34.63 15.26
N LEU A 342 12.90 -33.33 15.51
CA LEU A 342 13.97 -32.61 16.20
C LEU A 342 13.63 -32.44 17.68
N SER A 343 14.65 -32.43 18.53
CA SER A 343 14.45 -32.07 19.94
C SER A 343 14.62 -30.57 20.14
N ASN A 344 14.00 -29.99 21.17
CA ASN A 344 14.11 -28.58 21.55
C ASN A 344 15.56 -28.07 21.56
N GLY A 345 16.48 -28.92 22.03
CA GLY A 345 17.92 -28.64 22.02
C GLY A 345 18.54 -28.61 20.63
N ARG A 346 18.11 -29.49 19.72
CA ARG A 346 18.55 -29.47 18.32
C ARG A 346 17.98 -28.28 17.58
N GLU A 347 16.74 -27.92 17.85
CA GLU A 347 16.11 -26.73 17.28
C GLU A 347 16.83 -25.46 17.72
N TYR A 348 17.22 -25.37 19.00
CA TYR A 348 18.08 -24.29 19.49
C TYR A 348 19.43 -24.23 18.74
N GLU A 349 20.05 -25.38 18.47
CA GLU A 349 21.34 -25.44 17.75
C GLU A 349 21.25 -24.92 16.31
N ILE A 350 20.14 -25.21 15.60
CA ILE A 350 19.96 -24.86 14.19
C ILE A 350 19.12 -23.60 13.96
N GLY A 351 18.45 -23.09 15.01
CA GLY A 351 17.67 -21.86 14.97
C GLY A 351 16.20 -22.03 14.58
N THR A 352 15.69 -23.27 14.54
CA THR A 352 14.27 -23.58 14.27
C THR A 352 13.39 -23.36 15.51
N ARG A 353 12.07 -23.56 15.37
CA ARG A 353 11.09 -23.15 16.36
C ARG A 353 10.46 -24.36 17.07
N PRO A 354 10.60 -24.48 18.41
CA PRO A 354 10.14 -25.64 19.23
C PRO A 354 8.64 -25.84 19.35
N TYR A 355 7.83 -25.12 18.58
CA TYR A 355 6.38 -25.24 18.58
C TYR A 355 5.80 -25.13 17.16
N ALA A 356 6.66 -25.16 16.14
CA ALA A 356 6.28 -25.07 14.75
C ALA A 356 7.05 -26.14 14.00
N ASP A 357 6.34 -27.20 13.60
CA ASP A 357 6.94 -28.37 12.96
C ASP A 357 7.50 -28.09 11.55
N ASP A 358 7.32 -26.87 11.06
CA ASP A 358 7.76 -26.30 9.78
C ASP A 358 8.06 -24.81 10.06
N THR A 359 9.34 -24.48 10.23
CA THR A 359 9.78 -23.16 10.70
C THR A 359 9.71 -22.11 9.60
N ASP A 360 10.08 -22.47 8.38
CA ASP A 360 10.15 -21.55 7.25
C ASP A 360 8.85 -21.48 6.45
N GLY A 361 7.99 -22.49 6.53
CA GLY A 361 6.66 -22.54 5.94
C GLY A 361 6.61 -23.12 4.53
N ASP A 362 7.58 -23.94 4.12
CA ASP A 362 7.63 -24.55 2.79
C ASP A 362 6.79 -25.85 2.66
N ASN A 363 6.25 -26.37 3.76
CA ASN A 363 5.52 -27.65 3.94
C ASN A 363 6.39 -28.90 4.14
N LEU A 364 7.71 -28.76 4.32
CA LEU A 364 8.56 -29.78 4.91
C LEU A 364 8.64 -29.57 6.43
N LYS A 365 8.93 -30.66 7.14
CA LYS A 365 9.17 -30.57 8.58
C LYS A 365 10.65 -30.30 8.81
N ASP A 366 11.00 -29.47 9.79
CA ASP A 366 12.40 -29.12 10.07
C ASP A 366 13.26 -30.39 10.28
N GLY A 367 12.70 -31.40 10.96
CA GLY A 367 13.31 -32.73 11.11
C GLY A 367 13.47 -33.53 9.81
N GLU A 368 12.54 -33.45 8.86
CA GLU A 368 12.71 -34.08 7.55
C GLU A 368 13.78 -33.37 6.72
N GLU A 369 13.83 -32.05 6.78
CA GLU A 369 14.82 -31.25 6.09
C GLU A 369 16.23 -31.56 6.59
N GLY A 370 16.45 -31.50 7.91
CA GLY A 370 17.76 -31.75 8.50
C GLY A 370 18.28 -33.18 8.33
N ASP A 371 17.41 -34.20 8.45
CA ASP A 371 17.86 -35.61 8.52
C ASP A 371 17.69 -36.40 7.22
N LYS A 372 16.79 -36.00 6.32
CA LYS A 372 16.42 -36.79 5.13
C LYS A 372 16.73 -36.07 3.82
N TYR A 373 16.36 -34.81 3.67
CA TYR A 373 16.59 -34.05 2.44
C TYR A 373 17.89 -33.23 2.48
N TYR A 374 18.43 -32.98 3.68
CA TYR A 374 19.62 -32.17 3.93
C TYR A 374 19.52 -30.73 3.43
N THR A 375 18.31 -30.19 3.47
CA THR A 375 17.97 -28.78 3.16
C THR A 375 18.10 -27.89 4.41
N ASP A 376 17.97 -26.58 4.24
CA ASP A 376 18.04 -25.59 5.34
C ASP A 376 16.62 -25.25 5.85
N PRO A 377 16.20 -25.72 7.04
CA PRO A 377 14.83 -25.55 7.57
C PRO A 377 14.45 -24.10 7.94
N LEU A 378 15.30 -23.14 7.57
CA LEU A 378 15.09 -21.71 7.75
C LEU A 378 14.88 -20.99 6.42
N GLU A 379 14.98 -21.69 5.29
CA GLU A 379 14.93 -21.14 3.94
C GLU A 379 14.08 -22.04 3.04
N MET A 380 12.87 -21.57 2.68
CA MET A 380 11.92 -22.33 1.86
C MET A 380 12.45 -22.84 0.50
N ASP A 381 13.56 -22.27 0.04
CA ASP A 381 14.26 -22.55 -1.22
C ASP A 381 15.76 -22.54 -0.90
N THR A 382 16.30 -23.73 -0.62
CA THR A 382 17.65 -23.93 -0.09
C THR A 382 18.73 -23.52 -1.09
N ASP A 383 18.53 -23.79 -2.38
CA ASP A 383 19.52 -23.53 -3.43
C ASP A 383 19.31 -22.23 -4.23
N LYS A 384 18.17 -21.57 -4.00
CA LYS A 384 17.80 -20.20 -4.42
C LYS A 384 17.55 -20.09 -5.91
N ASP A 385 16.94 -21.12 -6.48
CA ASP A 385 16.63 -21.20 -7.90
C ASP A 385 15.21 -20.71 -8.25
N GLY A 386 14.36 -20.49 -7.23
CA GLY A 386 12.98 -20.04 -7.36
C GLY A 386 11.93 -21.15 -7.22
N LEU A 387 12.31 -22.37 -6.86
CA LEU A 387 11.42 -23.47 -6.50
C LEU A 387 11.62 -23.82 -5.02
N ASN A 388 10.52 -24.04 -4.29
CA ASN A 388 10.65 -24.44 -2.89
C ASN A 388 11.10 -25.91 -2.76
N ASP A 389 11.80 -26.25 -1.68
CA ASP A 389 12.39 -27.59 -1.50
C ASP A 389 11.34 -28.71 -1.58
N ASP A 390 10.15 -28.48 -1.01
CA ASP A 390 9.04 -29.43 -1.09
C ASP A 390 8.49 -29.63 -2.52
N ASP A 391 8.47 -28.55 -3.32
CA ASP A 391 8.03 -28.55 -4.70
C ASP A 391 9.05 -29.29 -5.58
N GLU A 392 10.34 -29.14 -5.28
CA GLU A 392 11.41 -29.89 -5.92
C GLU A 392 11.30 -31.39 -5.67
N ILE A 393 11.04 -31.79 -4.42
CA ILE A 393 10.77 -33.18 -4.06
C ILE A 393 9.54 -33.71 -4.83
N TYR A 394 8.51 -32.88 -5.01
CA TYR A 394 7.33 -33.23 -5.79
C TYR A 394 7.66 -33.44 -7.29
N PHE A 395 8.51 -32.60 -7.88
CA PHE A 395 8.94 -32.71 -9.27
C PHE A 395 10.07 -33.74 -9.50
N GLY A 396 10.75 -34.15 -8.43
CA GLY A 396 11.89 -35.06 -8.46
C GLY A 396 13.21 -34.40 -8.87
N THR A 397 13.34 -33.09 -8.64
CA THR A 397 14.61 -32.34 -8.70
C THR A 397 15.35 -32.46 -7.36
N ASP A 398 16.61 -32.02 -7.30
CA ASP A 398 17.45 -32.07 -6.09
C ASP A 398 17.46 -30.70 -5.41
N PRO A 399 16.88 -30.53 -4.20
CA PRO A 399 16.72 -29.23 -3.54
C PRO A 399 18.01 -28.59 -3.01
N ASN A 400 19.15 -29.09 -3.48
CA ASN A 400 20.48 -28.57 -3.17
C ASN A 400 21.27 -28.29 -4.46
N ASP A 401 20.63 -28.39 -5.63
CA ASP A 401 21.25 -28.21 -6.94
C ASP A 401 20.34 -27.40 -7.87
N PRO A 402 20.63 -26.11 -8.11
CA PRO A 402 19.70 -25.18 -8.77
C PRO A 402 19.47 -25.47 -10.28
N ASP A 403 20.09 -26.51 -10.82
CA ASP A 403 19.96 -27.02 -12.20
C ASP A 403 20.25 -28.54 -12.19
N THR A 404 19.28 -29.32 -11.71
CA THR A 404 19.43 -30.77 -11.45
C THR A 404 19.90 -31.57 -12.68
N ASP A 405 19.54 -31.14 -13.89
CA ASP A 405 19.83 -31.88 -15.12
C ASP A 405 20.97 -31.31 -15.98
N ASP A 406 21.63 -30.25 -15.49
CA ASP A 406 22.78 -29.56 -16.10
C ASP A 406 22.48 -29.04 -17.53
N ASP A 407 21.23 -28.69 -17.86
CA ASP A 407 20.86 -28.21 -19.19
C ASP A 407 21.02 -26.69 -19.38
N GLY A 408 21.19 -25.96 -18.27
CA GLY A 408 21.45 -24.53 -18.21
C GLY A 408 20.21 -23.64 -18.01
N GLU A 409 19.03 -24.21 -17.81
CA GLU A 409 17.85 -23.55 -17.22
C GLU A 409 17.72 -23.97 -15.73
N LEU A 410 17.32 -23.05 -14.85
CA LEU A 410 17.15 -23.37 -13.42
C LEU A 410 15.86 -24.20 -13.22
N ASP A 411 15.82 -25.08 -12.21
CA ASP A 411 14.66 -25.93 -11.94
C ASP A 411 13.38 -25.11 -11.64
N GLY A 412 13.50 -23.95 -11.01
CA GLY A 412 12.42 -22.98 -10.80
C GLY A 412 11.92 -22.27 -12.07
N GLU A 413 12.76 -22.13 -13.10
CA GLU A 413 12.40 -21.53 -14.40
C GLU A 413 11.86 -22.56 -15.40
N GLU A 414 12.07 -23.86 -15.14
CA GLU A 414 11.62 -24.93 -16.02
C GLU A 414 10.09 -24.97 -16.17
N ARG A 415 9.66 -25.16 -17.41
CA ARG A 415 8.23 -25.33 -17.71
C ARG A 415 7.84 -26.79 -17.74
N ARG A 416 6.90 -27.16 -16.86
CA ARG A 416 6.42 -28.54 -16.72
C ARG A 416 4.95 -28.64 -17.08
N SER A 417 4.58 -29.75 -17.74
CA SER A 417 3.18 -30.06 -18.04
C SER A 417 2.47 -30.55 -16.78
N GLN A 418 1.50 -29.78 -16.31
CA GLN A 418 0.80 -30.03 -15.06
C GLN A 418 -0.72 -30.05 -15.27
N THR A 419 -1.43 -30.72 -14.37
CA THR A 419 -2.90 -30.72 -14.39
C THR A 419 -3.42 -30.65 -12.96
N PHE A 420 -4.26 -29.67 -12.71
CA PHE A 420 -4.98 -29.48 -11.46
C PHE A 420 -6.45 -29.80 -11.67
N THR A 421 -7.07 -30.49 -10.71
CA THR A 421 -8.49 -30.87 -10.76
C THR A 421 -9.17 -30.46 -9.47
N HIS A 422 -10.05 -29.48 -9.57
CA HIS A 422 -10.95 -29.07 -8.50
C HIS A 422 -12.26 -29.86 -8.61
N LYS A 423 -12.65 -30.54 -7.53
CA LYS A 423 -13.96 -31.21 -7.44
C LYS A 423 -14.99 -30.23 -6.90
N VAL A 424 -16.09 -30.10 -7.62
CA VAL A 424 -17.19 -29.21 -7.21
C VAL A 424 -17.94 -29.85 -6.05
N GLU A 425 -18.07 -29.11 -4.95
CA GLU A 425 -18.68 -29.61 -3.71
C GLU A 425 -20.21 -29.73 -3.80
N ASN A 426 -20.86 -28.86 -4.58
CA ASN A 426 -22.31 -28.88 -4.75
C ASN A 426 -22.77 -30.09 -5.59
N GLU A 427 -23.39 -31.07 -4.92
CA GLU A 427 -23.91 -32.28 -5.57
C GLU A 427 -25.03 -32.00 -6.58
N ASP A 428 -25.71 -30.84 -6.53
CA ASP A 428 -26.76 -30.47 -7.48
C ASP A 428 -26.20 -29.72 -8.70
N CYS A 429 -24.95 -29.27 -8.67
CA CYS A 429 -24.31 -28.60 -9.80
C CYS A 429 -24.13 -29.55 -11.00
N ALA A 430 -24.39 -29.05 -12.22
CA ALA A 430 -24.16 -29.79 -13.45
C ALA A 430 -22.66 -29.95 -13.75
N VAL A 431 -21.83 -29.00 -13.33
CA VAL A 431 -20.36 -29.11 -13.38
C VAL A 431 -19.90 -29.90 -12.17
N THR A 432 -19.14 -30.98 -12.40
CA THR A 432 -18.68 -31.88 -11.34
C THR A 432 -17.19 -31.72 -11.02
N GLU A 433 -16.39 -31.38 -12.02
CA GLU A 433 -14.96 -31.15 -11.90
C GLU A 433 -14.56 -29.96 -12.79
N VAL A 434 -13.73 -29.08 -12.27
CA VAL A 434 -13.03 -28.03 -13.03
C VAL A 434 -11.57 -28.45 -13.14
N ILE A 435 -11.09 -28.58 -14.37
CA ILE A 435 -9.76 -29.12 -14.67
C ILE A 435 -8.97 -28.06 -15.42
N VAL A 436 -7.78 -27.74 -14.91
CA VAL A 436 -6.82 -26.86 -15.57
C VAL A 436 -5.61 -27.68 -15.95
N SER A 437 -5.29 -27.72 -17.24
CA SER A 437 -4.08 -28.35 -17.76
C SER A 437 -3.23 -27.31 -18.48
N MET A 438 -1.97 -27.17 -18.09
CA MET A 438 -1.08 -26.19 -18.70
C MET A 438 0.39 -26.60 -18.61
N GLU A 439 1.21 -25.91 -19.39
CA GLU A 439 2.66 -25.96 -19.29
C GLU A 439 3.13 -24.65 -18.66
N GLY A 440 3.70 -24.74 -17.45
CA GLY A 440 4.06 -23.56 -16.66
C GLY A 440 5.11 -23.86 -15.59
N THR A 441 5.56 -22.81 -14.90
CA THR A 441 6.57 -22.85 -13.84
C THR A 441 5.94 -23.07 -12.46
N GLY A 442 6.75 -23.46 -11.47
CA GLY A 442 6.31 -23.73 -10.10
C GLY A 442 5.28 -24.85 -9.98
N ASN A 443 4.67 -25.01 -8.79
CA ASN A 443 3.69 -26.07 -8.54
C ASN A 443 2.23 -25.62 -8.71
N LEU A 444 1.61 -26.09 -9.80
CA LEU A 444 0.20 -25.79 -10.10
C LEU A 444 -0.76 -26.27 -9.02
N GLN A 445 -0.41 -27.31 -8.27
CA GLN A 445 -1.26 -27.83 -7.20
C GLN A 445 -1.39 -26.85 -6.04
N LYS A 446 -0.40 -25.97 -5.83
CA LYS A 446 -0.38 -24.94 -4.79
C LYS A 446 -0.85 -23.59 -5.30
N THR A 447 -0.53 -23.26 -6.56
CA THR A 447 -0.80 -21.94 -7.13
C THR A 447 -2.22 -21.79 -7.70
N ALA A 448 -2.90 -22.88 -8.02
CA ALA A 448 -4.27 -22.83 -8.52
C ALA A 448 -5.31 -22.68 -7.40
N LYS A 449 -6.03 -21.55 -7.42
CA LYS A 449 -7.20 -21.31 -6.57
C LYS A 449 -8.45 -21.26 -7.45
N ILE A 450 -9.37 -22.21 -7.22
CA ILE A 450 -10.66 -22.28 -7.93
C ILE A 450 -11.76 -22.20 -6.88
N LYS A 451 -12.64 -21.20 -7.02
CA LYS A 451 -13.76 -20.95 -6.12
C LYS A 451 -15.04 -20.79 -6.93
N SER A 452 -16.14 -21.41 -6.48
CA SER A 452 -17.47 -21.09 -7.02
C SER A 452 -17.85 -19.67 -6.61
N VAL A 453 -18.37 -18.90 -7.56
CA VAL A 453 -18.89 -17.54 -7.32
C VAL A 453 -20.42 -17.51 -7.36
N MET A 454 -21.06 -18.68 -7.30
CA MET A 454 -22.51 -18.81 -7.27
C MET A 454 -23.09 -18.20 -5.98
N ASN A 455 -24.01 -17.24 -6.12
CA ASN A 455 -24.59 -16.41 -5.05
C ASN A 455 -23.59 -15.52 -4.30
N LYS A 456 -22.42 -15.27 -4.90
CA LYS A 456 -21.39 -14.35 -4.40
C LYS A 456 -21.21 -13.21 -5.37
N ASP A 457 -20.85 -13.57 -6.60
CA ASP A 457 -20.85 -12.64 -7.71
C ASP A 457 -22.23 -12.69 -8.38
N LYS A 458 -23.07 -11.69 -8.13
CA LYS A 458 -24.44 -11.62 -8.65
C LYS A 458 -24.47 -11.46 -10.18
N MET A 459 -23.52 -10.73 -10.76
CA MET A 459 -23.39 -10.59 -12.22
C MET A 459 -23.19 -11.96 -12.90
N CYS A 460 -22.34 -12.82 -12.33
CA CYS A 460 -22.05 -14.17 -12.83
C CYS A 460 -23.13 -15.20 -12.44
N THR A 461 -23.79 -15.01 -11.29
CA THR A 461 -24.86 -15.89 -10.80
C THR A 461 -26.09 -15.84 -11.70
N ASP A 462 -26.41 -14.65 -12.19
CA ASP A 462 -27.68 -14.36 -12.85
C ASP A 462 -27.63 -14.44 -14.38
N VAL A 463 -26.57 -15.06 -14.91
CA VAL A 463 -26.36 -15.27 -16.34
C VAL A 463 -27.50 -16.10 -16.94
N VAL A 464 -28.13 -15.57 -17.99
CA VAL A 464 -29.22 -16.26 -18.67
C VAL A 464 -28.71 -17.53 -19.35
N GLY A 465 -29.38 -18.66 -19.10
CA GLY A 465 -28.99 -19.96 -19.64
C GLY A 465 -27.80 -20.60 -18.92
N LEU A 466 -27.39 -20.12 -17.74
CA LEU A 466 -26.32 -20.72 -16.93
C LEU A 466 -26.55 -22.22 -16.67
N VAL A 467 -25.50 -23.02 -16.90
CA VAL A 467 -25.48 -24.47 -16.67
C VAL A 467 -24.43 -24.78 -15.60
N GLY A 468 -24.91 -25.16 -14.41
CA GLY A 468 -24.05 -25.41 -13.25
C GLY A 468 -23.71 -24.11 -12.53
N GLU A 469 -22.44 -23.93 -12.17
CA GLU A 469 -21.96 -22.78 -11.41
C GLU A 469 -20.86 -22.02 -12.17
N PRO A 470 -20.77 -20.69 -12.00
CA PRO A 470 -19.61 -19.92 -12.41
C PRO A 470 -18.45 -20.12 -11.41
N PHE A 471 -17.22 -20.11 -11.92
CA PHE A 471 -16.01 -20.31 -11.12
C PHE A 471 -15.01 -19.19 -11.35
N SER A 472 -14.53 -18.59 -10.26
CA SER A 472 -13.34 -17.74 -10.26
C SER A 472 -12.10 -18.62 -10.22
N ILE A 473 -11.18 -18.36 -11.14
CA ILE A 473 -9.93 -19.11 -11.30
C ILE A 473 -8.78 -18.11 -11.18
N LYS A 474 -7.91 -18.32 -10.20
CA LYS A 474 -6.68 -17.54 -9.98
C LYS A 474 -5.50 -18.50 -9.98
N ILE A 475 -4.45 -18.19 -10.75
CA ILE A 475 -3.22 -18.99 -10.84
C ILE A 475 -2.03 -18.04 -10.86
N SER A 476 -1.06 -18.25 -9.96
CA SER A 476 0.15 -17.43 -9.86
C SER A 476 1.35 -17.97 -10.64
N SER A 477 1.36 -19.26 -11.00
CA SER A 477 2.38 -19.85 -11.88
C SER A 477 2.47 -19.13 -13.23
N GLU A 478 3.67 -19.01 -13.81
CA GLU A 478 3.79 -18.47 -15.16
C GLU A 478 3.38 -19.51 -16.21
N TYR A 479 2.58 -19.09 -17.20
CA TYR A 479 2.18 -19.93 -18.32
C TYR A 479 1.97 -19.09 -19.58
N LYS A 480 1.99 -19.75 -20.74
CA LYS A 480 1.64 -19.10 -22.02
C LYS A 480 0.18 -19.34 -22.39
N LYS A 481 -0.26 -20.58 -22.24
CA LYS A 481 -1.61 -21.06 -22.55
C LYS A 481 -2.00 -22.17 -21.59
N ALA A 482 -3.29 -22.24 -21.31
CA ALA A 482 -3.89 -23.30 -20.51
C ALA A 482 -5.15 -23.84 -21.19
N THR A 483 -5.40 -25.12 -20.99
CA THR A 483 -6.67 -25.77 -21.32
C THR A 483 -7.53 -25.80 -20.08
N LEU A 484 -8.63 -25.05 -20.10
CA LEU A 484 -9.65 -25.10 -19.05
C LEU A 484 -10.76 -26.06 -19.49
N SER A 485 -11.13 -27.00 -18.62
CA SER A 485 -12.12 -28.03 -18.92
C SER A 485 -13.12 -28.20 -17.79
N PHE A 486 -14.40 -28.23 -18.11
CA PHE A 486 -15.48 -28.54 -17.16
C PHE A 486 -16.05 -29.92 -17.47
N LYS A 487 -16.12 -30.78 -16.46
CA LYS A 487 -16.74 -32.09 -16.57
C LYS A 487 -18.21 -32.01 -16.18
N ILE A 488 -19.09 -32.41 -17.08
CA ILE A 488 -20.53 -32.19 -16.98
C ILE A 488 -21.27 -33.50 -16.66
N ASP A 489 -22.12 -33.45 -15.63
CA ASP A 489 -23.13 -34.47 -15.41
C ASP A 489 -24.31 -34.26 -16.37
N GLN A 490 -24.28 -34.98 -17.50
CA GLN A 490 -25.31 -34.87 -18.54
C GLN A 490 -26.73 -35.16 -18.05
N SER A 491 -26.91 -35.87 -16.92
CA SER A 491 -28.24 -36.15 -16.38
C SER A 491 -28.92 -34.91 -15.78
N LYS A 492 -28.14 -33.86 -15.48
CA LYS A 492 -28.60 -32.60 -14.91
C LYS A 492 -28.85 -31.49 -15.92
N LEU A 493 -28.60 -31.75 -17.21
CA LEU A 493 -28.79 -30.76 -18.28
C LEU A 493 -30.26 -30.46 -18.61
N GLY A 494 -31.20 -31.27 -18.12
CA GLY A 494 -32.62 -31.08 -18.42
C GLY A 494 -32.90 -31.20 -19.92
N ASP A 495 -33.36 -30.11 -20.53
CA ASP A 495 -33.67 -30.03 -21.96
C ASP A 495 -32.48 -29.56 -22.83
N THR A 496 -31.36 -29.16 -22.22
CA THR A 496 -30.15 -28.72 -22.91
C THR A 496 -29.34 -29.89 -23.46
N GLU A 497 -28.98 -29.84 -24.74
CA GLU A 497 -28.09 -30.83 -25.36
C GLU A 497 -26.61 -30.53 -25.01
N PHE A 498 -25.79 -31.57 -24.83
CA PHE A 498 -24.39 -31.41 -24.41
C PHE A 498 -23.53 -30.62 -25.42
N ASP A 499 -23.77 -30.80 -26.72
CA ASP A 499 -23.11 -30.06 -27.81
C ASP A 499 -23.69 -28.66 -28.04
N ASN A 500 -24.71 -28.27 -27.27
CA ASN A 500 -25.26 -26.90 -27.22
C ASN A 500 -24.69 -26.07 -26.06
N LEU A 501 -23.76 -26.62 -25.28
CA LEU A 501 -23.06 -25.89 -24.21
C LEU A 501 -22.00 -24.95 -24.77
N MET A 502 -21.82 -23.77 -24.18
CA MET A 502 -20.81 -22.79 -24.59
C MET A 502 -20.16 -22.16 -23.36
N PHE A 503 -18.84 -22.00 -23.38
CA PHE A 503 -18.12 -21.23 -22.37
C PHE A 503 -18.37 -19.73 -22.52
N LEU A 504 -18.57 -19.08 -21.39
CA LEU A 504 -18.45 -17.64 -21.23
C LEU A 504 -17.35 -17.32 -20.22
N TRP A 505 -16.71 -16.18 -20.41
CA TRP A 505 -15.87 -15.55 -19.40
C TRP A 505 -16.33 -14.11 -19.17
N TYR A 506 -16.30 -13.65 -17.92
CA TYR A 506 -16.58 -12.27 -17.56
C TYR A 506 -15.31 -11.39 -17.53
N ASP A 507 -15.15 -10.49 -18.52
CA ASP A 507 -14.12 -9.45 -18.55
C ASP A 507 -14.53 -8.30 -17.63
N GLU A 508 -14.09 -8.37 -16.37
CA GLU A 508 -14.39 -7.37 -15.33
C GLU A 508 -13.95 -5.96 -15.71
N LYS A 509 -12.81 -5.82 -16.41
CA LYS A 509 -12.29 -4.50 -16.84
C LYS A 509 -13.22 -3.84 -17.84
N LYS A 510 -13.81 -4.63 -18.75
CA LYS A 510 -14.77 -4.13 -19.74
C LYS A 510 -16.22 -4.21 -19.26
N LYS A 511 -16.48 -4.88 -18.13
CA LYS A 511 -17.80 -5.25 -17.60
C LYS A 511 -18.63 -5.99 -18.66
N GLU A 512 -18.09 -7.10 -19.18
CA GLU A 512 -18.72 -7.81 -20.31
C GLU A 512 -18.47 -9.31 -20.31
N PHE A 513 -19.44 -10.08 -20.82
CA PHE A 513 -19.23 -11.49 -21.08
C PHE A 513 -18.67 -11.69 -22.49
N VAL A 514 -17.69 -12.59 -22.61
CA VAL A 514 -17.04 -12.98 -23.84
C VAL A 514 -17.45 -14.41 -24.19
N GLU A 515 -18.03 -14.62 -25.37
CA GLU A 515 -18.33 -15.97 -25.87
C GLU A 515 -17.06 -16.68 -26.37
N LEU A 516 -16.87 -17.93 -25.97
CA LEU A 516 -15.67 -18.70 -26.28
C LEU A 516 -15.97 -19.94 -27.13
N ASP A 517 -15.12 -20.17 -28.13
CA ASP A 517 -15.15 -21.39 -28.95
C ASP A 517 -14.89 -22.62 -28.07
N THR A 518 -15.93 -23.44 -27.90
CA THR A 518 -15.93 -24.57 -26.97
C THR A 518 -15.67 -25.88 -27.71
N PHE A 519 -14.76 -26.69 -27.18
CA PHE A 519 -14.48 -28.05 -27.65
C PHE A 519 -15.27 -29.07 -26.83
N TYR A 520 -15.73 -30.13 -27.48
CA TYR A 520 -16.60 -31.15 -26.86
C TYR A 520 -15.94 -32.52 -26.90
N ASP A 521 -15.86 -33.16 -25.74
CA ASP A 521 -15.53 -34.57 -25.58
C ASP A 521 -16.74 -35.29 -24.96
N SER A 522 -17.62 -35.78 -25.83
CA SER A 522 -18.83 -36.49 -25.41
C SER A 522 -18.55 -37.85 -24.75
N GLU A 523 -17.39 -38.46 -24.96
CA GLU A 523 -17.04 -39.75 -24.35
C GLU A 523 -16.74 -39.57 -22.87
N ASN A 524 -16.00 -38.51 -22.54
CA ASN A 524 -15.63 -38.17 -21.16
C ASN A 524 -16.59 -37.18 -20.49
N SER A 525 -17.58 -36.67 -21.22
CA SER A 525 -18.50 -35.61 -20.80
C SER A 525 -17.77 -34.33 -20.37
N ILE A 526 -16.79 -33.92 -21.17
CA ILE A 526 -15.96 -32.74 -20.91
C ILE A 526 -16.20 -31.70 -21.99
N VAL A 527 -16.40 -30.45 -21.58
CA VAL A 527 -16.32 -29.27 -22.45
C VAL A 527 -15.05 -28.49 -22.10
N SER A 528 -14.36 -27.94 -23.09
CA SER A 528 -13.09 -27.24 -22.84
C SER A 528 -12.84 -26.05 -23.76
N ILE A 529 -11.90 -25.20 -23.35
CA ILE A 529 -11.39 -24.04 -24.08
C ILE A 529 -9.85 -23.97 -23.95
N GLU A 530 -9.22 -23.23 -24.84
CA GLU A 530 -7.86 -22.74 -24.65
C GLU A 530 -7.91 -21.27 -24.20
N THR A 531 -7.15 -20.92 -23.16
CA THR A 531 -7.07 -19.54 -22.66
C THR A 531 -5.63 -19.10 -22.38
N GLU A 532 -5.40 -17.79 -22.46
CA GLU A 532 -4.14 -17.11 -22.18
C GLU A 532 -4.18 -16.36 -20.83
N HIS A 533 -5.32 -16.37 -20.14
CA HIS A 533 -5.52 -15.69 -18.85
C HIS A 533 -6.59 -16.41 -18.02
N PHE A 534 -6.58 -16.26 -16.69
CA PHE A 534 -7.65 -16.75 -15.83
C PHE A 534 -8.49 -15.60 -15.27
N SER A 535 -9.75 -15.90 -14.96
CA SER A 535 -10.80 -14.98 -14.54
C SER A 535 -12.02 -15.80 -14.10
N LYS A 536 -13.23 -15.23 -14.17
CA LYS A 536 -14.50 -15.90 -13.89
C LYS A 536 -15.02 -16.60 -15.16
N TYR A 537 -15.13 -17.93 -15.13
CA TYR A 537 -15.58 -18.77 -16.25
C TYR A 537 -16.85 -19.54 -15.89
N MET A 538 -17.71 -19.73 -16.88
CA MET A 538 -18.98 -20.47 -16.73
C MET A 538 -19.37 -21.14 -18.04
N VAL A 539 -20.37 -22.01 -17.98
CA VAL A 539 -20.96 -22.66 -19.15
C VAL A 539 -22.44 -22.28 -19.23
N VAL A 540 -22.92 -22.00 -20.43
CA VAL A 540 -24.33 -21.66 -20.70
C VAL A 540 -24.93 -22.53 -21.79
N ASP A 541 -26.26 -22.62 -21.81
CA ASP A 541 -27.03 -23.06 -22.97
C ASP A 541 -26.94 -21.97 -24.06
N LYS A 542 -26.21 -22.29 -25.12
CA LYS A 542 -25.95 -21.38 -26.25
C LYS A 542 -27.24 -20.88 -26.90
N THR A 543 -28.22 -21.76 -27.05
CA THR A 543 -29.51 -21.44 -27.68
C THR A 543 -30.32 -20.49 -26.81
N GLU A 544 -30.37 -20.71 -25.50
CA GLU A 544 -31.07 -19.83 -24.56
C GLU A 544 -30.42 -18.44 -24.53
N TRP A 545 -29.08 -18.38 -24.40
CA TRP A 545 -28.30 -17.14 -24.41
C TRP A 545 -28.61 -16.27 -25.63
N PHE A 546 -28.44 -16.81 -26.85
CA PHE A 546 -28.68 -16.04 -28.07
C PHE A 546 -30.16 -15.71 -28.30
N ASN A 547 -31.08 -16.62 -27.94
CA ASN A 547 -32.51 -16.35 -28.04
C ASN A 547 -32.94 -15.21 -27.11
N ASN A 548 -32.34 -15.10 -25.92
CA ASN A 548 -32.60 -14.03 -24.98
C ASN A 548 -32.13 -12.68 -25.52
N TRP A 549 -30.87 -12.59 -25.95
CA TRP A 549 -30.33 -11.39 -26.61
C TRP A 549 -31.14 -10.98 -27.84
N ARG A 550 -31.63 -11.95 -28.63
CA ARG A 550 -32.54 -11.68 -29.74
C ARG A 550 -33.87 -11.05 -29.29
N LYS A 551 -34.44 -11.45 -28.15
CA LYS A 551 -35.66 -10.84 -27.61
C LYS A 551 -35.41 -9.40 -27.18
N ILE A 552 -34.32 -9.15 -26.44
CA ILE A 552 -33.88 -7.81 -26.03
C ILE A 552 -33.69 -6.92 -27.25
N TYR A 553 -32.96 -7.41 -28.24
CA TYR A 553 -32.79 -6.68 -29.49
C TYR A 553 -34.14 -6.29 -30.14
N ASN A 554 -35.08 -7.22 -30.22
CA ASN A 554 -36.39 -6.98 -30.83
C ASN A 554 -37.24 -5.92 -30.08
N SER A 555 -37.11 -5.78 -28.75
CA SER A 555 -37.81 -4.72 -28.00
C SER A 555 -37.21 -3.35 -28.29
N TYR A 556 -35.88 -3.25 -28.23
CA TYR A 556 -35.11 -2.06 -28.56
C TYR A 556 -35.34 -1.61 -30.01
N ALA A 557 -35.38 -2.57 -30.93
CA ALA A 557 -35.72 -2.36 -32.33
C ALA A 557 -37.04 -1.62 -32.54
N ALA A 558 -38.06 -1.93 -31.73
CA ALA A 558 -39.36 -1.26 -31.83
C ALA A 558 -39.27 0.23 -31.47
N ILE A 559 -38.44 0.60 -30.49
CA ILE A 559 -38.22 1.98 -30.06
C ILE A 559 -37.52 2.80 -31.16
N PHE A 560 -36.39 2.32 -31.71
CA PHE A 560 -35.63 3.10 -32.71
C PHE A 560 -36.34 3.27 -34.05
N SER A 561 -37.28 2.36 -34.35
CA SER A 561 -38.11 2.49 -35.55
C SER A 561 -38.97 3.77 -35.56
N ALA A 562 -39.13 4.45 -34.41
CA ALA A 562 -39.90 5.69 -34.29
C ALA A 562 -39.25 6.91 -34.96
N ILE A 563 -37.90 6.95 -35.07
CA ILE A 563 -37.15 8.03 -35.73
C ILE A 563 -35.96 7.45 -36.52
N PRO A 564 -36.17 6.92 -37.74
CA PRO A 564 -35.07 6.35 -38.53
C PRO A 564 -34.10 7.43 -39.05
N SER A 565 -32.83 7.07 -39.26
CA SER A 565 -31.85 7.92 -39.93
C SER A 565 -31.77 7.58 -41.43
N TYR A 566 -31.91 8.57 -42.29
CA TYR A 566 -31.78 8.42 -43.74
C TYR A 566 -30.61 9.26 -44.23
N THR A 567 -29.61 8.59 -44.80
CA THR A 567 -28.35 9.24 -45.21
C THR A 567 -28.03 8.99 -46.67
N ALA A 568 -28.06 10.05 -47.48
CA ALA A 568 -27.59 9.98 -48.85
C ALA A 568 -26.07 10.22 -48.91
N ILE A 569 -25.31 9.23 -49.39
CA ILE A 569 -23.84 9.31 -49.46
C ILE A 569 -23.45 9.75 -50.88
N CYS A 570 -23.12 11.03 -51.03
CA CYS A 570 -22.67 11.64 -52.29
C CYS A 570 -21.13 11.58 -52.41
N VAL A 571 -20.64 10.76 -53.33
CA VAL A 571 -19.20 10.48 -53.52
C VAL A 571 -18.69 11.07 -54.82
N ASP A 572 -17.71 11.97 -54.72
CA ASP A 572 -16.98 12.50 -55.88
C ASP A 572 -16.19 11.39 -56.59
N CYS A 573 -16.44 11.23 -57.88
CA CYS A 573 -15.75 10.29 -58.77
C CYS A 573 -15.00 11.00 -59.90
N SER A 574 -14.77 12.31 -59.76
CA SER A 574 -14.08 13.14 -60.74
C SER A 574 -12.64 12.68 -60.99
N GLY A 575 -12.03 13.20 -62.06
CA GLY A 575 -10.66 12.84 -62.42
C GLY A 575 -9.62 13.19 -61.33
N SER A 576 -9.84 14.25 -60.53
CA SER A 576 -8.90 14.70 -59.48
C SER A 576 -8.73 13.67 -58.37
N MET A 577 -9.79 12.89 -58.08
CA MET A 577 -9.77 11.81 -57.07
C MET A 577 -8.66 10.79 -57.32
N SER A 578 -8.21 10.61 -58.57
CA SER A 578 -7.05 9.74 -58.88
C SER A 578 -5.72 10.22 -58.27
N THR A 579 -5.63 11.48 -57.86
CA THR A 579 -4.44 12.07 -57.23
C THR A 579 -4.52 11.98 -55.71
N ASN A 580 -5.67 12.30 -55.14
CA ASN A 580 -5.87 12.38 -53.69
C ASN A 580 -6.31 11.05 -53.05
N ASP A 581 -6.98 10.15 -53.79
CA ASP A 581 -7.35 8.79 -53.38
C ASP A 581 -6.96 7.78 -54.49
N LYS A 582 -5.67 7.48 -54.53
CA LYS A 582 -5.07 6.56 -55.50
C LYS A 582 -5.59 5.14 -55.29
N SER A 583 -6.01 4.50 -56.37
CA SER A 583 -6.39 3.09 -56.31
C SER A 583 -5.19 2.19 -56.00
N PHE A 584 -5.41 1.17 -55.16
CA PHE A 584 -4.43 0.16 -54.77
C PHE A 584 -5.07 -1.23 -54.81
N LYS A 585 -4.27 -2.29 -54.66
CA LYS A 585 -4.81 -3.66 -54.55
C LYS A 585 -4.92 -4.03 -53.08
N ASP A 586 -6.06 -4.58 -52.66
CA ASP A 586 -6.23 -5.18 -51.34
C ASP A 586 -5.44 -6.50 -51.20
N ASP A 587 -5.50 -7.12 -50.03
CA ASP A 587 -4.81 -8.38 -49.70
C ASP A 587 -5.25 -9.55 -50.60
N ASN A 588 -6.43 -9.45 -51.21
CA ASN A 588 -6.98 -10.41 -52.17
C ASN A 588 -6.63 -10.07 -53.63
N GLY A 589 -5.86 -9.00 -53.86
CA GLY A 589 -5.41 -8.54 -55.18
C GLY A 589 -6.46 -7.76 -55.98
N VAL A 590 -7.60 -7.40 -55.38
CA VAL A 590 -8.70 -6.64 -55.99
C VAL A 590 -8.38 -5.15 -55.96
N LEU A 591 -8.61 -4.45 -57.08
CA LEU A 591 -8.37 -3.02 -57.17
C LEU A 591 -9.44 -2.25 -56.37
N THR A 592 -9.02 -1.49 -55.36
CA THR A 592 -9.86 -0.70 -54.47
C THR A 592 -9.28 0.71 -54.25
N CYS A 593 -9.95 1.53 -53.43
CA CYS A 593 -9.51 2.86 -53.00
C CYS A 593 -10.09 3.16 -51.60
N TYR A 594 -9.57 4.18 -50.90
CA TYR A 594 -9.97 4.42 -49.51
C TYR A 594 -11.41 4.90 -49.37
N ARG A 595 -11.98 5.57 -50.38
CA ARG A 595 -13.41 5.92 -50.35
C ARG A 595 -14.34 4.69 -50.48
N ASN A 596 -13.90 3.60 -51.12
CA ASN A 596 -14.65 2.33 -51.08
C ASN A 596 -14.69 1.83 -49.63
N ILE A 597 -13.52 1.77 -48.97
CA ILE A 597 -13.38 1.30 -47.58
C ILE A 597 -14.16 2.21 -46.63
N ALA A 598 -14.08 3.54 -46.80
CA ALA A 598 -14.80 4.49 -45.96
C ALA A 598 -16.32 4.31 -46.04
N VAL A 599 -16.87 4.14 -47.24
CA VAL A 599 -18.32 3.87 -47.39
C VAL A 599 -18.68 2.49 -46.83
N GLN A 600 -17.83 1.47 -47.01
CA GLN A 600 -18.04 0.15 -46.40
C GLN A 600 -18.05 0.24 -44.86
N ASN A 601 -17.10 0.94 -44.25
CA ASN A 601 -17.08 1.16 -42.80
C ASN A 601 -18.34 1.88 -42.33
N TYR A 602 -18.81 2.92 -43.04
CA TYR A 602 -20.08 3.56 -42.71
C TYR A 602 -21.23 2.55 -42.74
N VAL A 603 -21.33 1.74 -43.80
CA VAL A 603 -22.40 0.74 -43.98
C VAL A 603 -22.33 -0.34 -42.90
N GLU A 604 -21.14 -0.77 -42.50
CA GLU A 604 -20.94 -1.74 -41.43
C GLU A 604 -21.37 -1.16 -40.07
N SER A 605 -21.12 0.13 -39.84
CA SER A 605 -21.53 0.84 -38.62
C SER A 605 -23.02 1.22 -38.57
N MET A 606 -23.75 1.18 -39.70
CA MET A 606 -25.19 1.47 -39.73
C MET A 606 -25.98 0.59 -38.75
N PHE A 607 -26.97 1.17 -38.07
CA PHE A 607 -27.98 0.42 -37.35
C PHE A 607 -28.99 -0.20 -38.33
N VAL A 608 -29.72 -1.21 -37.88
CA VAL A 608 -30.68 -1.96 -38.74
C VAL A 608 -31.80 -1.08 -39.34
N PHE A 609 -32.10 0.07 -38.71
CA PHE A 609 -33.11 1.03 -39.18
C PHE A 609 -32.51 2.21 -39.92
N ASP A 610 -31.18 2.35 -39.92
CA ASP A 610 -30.53 3.36 -40.73
C ASP A 610 -30.68 2.94 -42.18
N ASN A 611 -31.01 3.91 -43.01
CA ASN A 611 -31.07 3.73 -44.44
C ASN A 611 -30.01 4.61 -45.07
N ALA A 612 -29.33 4.05 -46.05
CA ALA A 612 -28.39 4.81 -46.85
C ALA A 612 -28.67 4.61 -48.34
N SER A 613 -28.30 5.63 -49.11
CA SER A 613 -28.20 5.54 -50.56
C SER A 613 -26.77 5.91 -50.98
N ILE A 614 -26.35 5.45 -52.14
CA ILE A 614 -25.03 5.75 -52.69
C ILE A 614 -25.22 6.48 -54.00
N ILE A 615 -24.80 7.74 -54.03
CA ILE A 615 -24.90 8.63 -55.18
C ILE A 615 -23.47 9.02 -55.59
N THR A 616 -23.12 8.79 -56.84
CA THR A 616 -21.82 9.22 -57.38
C THR A 616 -21.99 10.47 -58.22
N PHE A 617 -20.97 11.33 -58.25
CA PHE A 617 -20.99 12.49 -59.13
C PHE A 617 -19.65 12.76 -59.79
N GLU A 618 -19.75 13.21 -61.03
CA GLU A 618 -18.68 13.76 -61.85
C GLU A 618 -19.22 15.01 -62.56
N SER A 619 -19.12 15.14 -63.88
CA SER A 619 -19.84 16.14 -64.69
C SER A 619 -21.37 16.04 -64.58
N SER A 620 -21.89 14.87 -64.19
CA SER A 620 -23.28 14.54 -63.86
C SER A 620 -23.34 13.65 -62.63
N ALA A 621 -24.51 13.47 -62.02
CA ALA A 621 -24.71 12.56 -60.89
C ALA A 621 -25.52 11.32 -61.29
N SER A 622 -25.23 10.21 -60.62
CA SER A 622 -25.85 8.89 -60.83
C SER A 622 -26.14 8.25 -59.47
N GLU A 623 -27.33 7.69 -59.32
CA GLU A 623 -27.71 6.88 -58.16
C GLU A 623 -27.22 5.44 -58.38
N GLU A 624 -26.25 5.01 -57.59
CA GLU A 624 -25.66 3.66 -57.70
C GLU A 624 -26.40 2.64 -56.84
N CYS A 625 -26.98 3.12 -55.73
CA CYS A 625 -27.84 2.36 -54.83
C CYS A 625 -28.95 3.26 -54.29
N GLU A 626 -30.21 2.88 -54.53
CA GLU A 626 -31.38 3.48 -53.89
C GLU A 626 -31.32 3.28 -52.36
N MET A 627 -32.02 4.16 -51.64
CA MET A 627 -32.18 4.12 -50.19
C MET A 627 -32.59 2.73 -49.65
N THR A 628 -31.72 2.10 -48.86
CA THR A 628 -31.97 0.78 -48.25
C THR A 628 -31.22 0.63 -46.92
N ASN A 629 -31.68 -0.29 -46.08
CA ASN A 629 -30.96 -0.74 -44.87
C ASN A 629 -30.17 -2.05 -45.09
N ASN A 630 -30.20 -2.62 -46.29
CA ASN A 630 -29.51 -3.87 -46.59
C ASN A 630 -28.00 -3.63 -46.79
N LYS A 631 -27.21 -3.93 -45.76
CA LYS A 631 -25.75 -3.74 -45.75
C LYS A 631 -25.04 -4.42 -46.91
N ARG A 632 -25.41 -5.67 -47.25
CA ARG A 632 -24.81 -6.41 -48.38
C ARG A 632 -25.01 -5.70 -49.72
N THR A 633 -26.20 -5.12 -49.93
CA THR A 633 -26.52 -4.36 -51.15
C THR A 633 -25.70 -3.08 -51.23
N LEU A 634 -25.64 -2.33 -50.13
CA LEU A 634 -24.86 -1.08 -50.05
C LEU A 634 -23.35 -1.33 -50.23
N SER A 635 -22.77 -2.28 -49.48
CA SER A 635 -21.34 -2.61 -49.57
C SER A 635 -20.96 -3.11 -50.97
N GLY A 636 -21.84 -3.86 -51.64
CA GLY A 636 -21.64 -4.31 -53.02
C GLY A 636 -21.65 -3.17 -54.06
N LYS A 637 -22.24 -2.01 -53.72
CA LYS A 637 -22.34 -0.82 -54.58
C LYS A 637 -21.29 0.25 -54.28
N ALA A 638 -20.52 0.11 -53.21
CA ALA A 638 -19.38 0.95 -52.86
C ALA A 638 -18.15 0.66 -53.77
N SER A 639 -18.29 0.88 -55.08
CA SER A 639 -17.25 0.66 -56.08
C SER A 639 -17.08 1.89 -56.95
N PHE A 640 -16.09 2.71 -56.62
CA PHE A 640 -15.96 4.05 -57.19
C PHE A 640 -14.87 4.14 -58.26
N TYR A 641 -15.04 5.07 -59.20
CA TYR A 641 -14.14 5.29 -60.34
C TYR A 641 -13.60 6.74 -60.36
N ASN A 642 -12.69 7.05 -61.28
CA ASN A 642 -12.02 8.37 -61.39
C ASN A 642 -12.11 8.91 -62.83
N ARG A 643 -13.18 9.64 -63.19
CA ARG A 643 -13.40 10.21 -64.53
C ARG A 643 -14.26 11.48 -64.49
N GLY A 644 -14.13 12.35 -65.48
CA GLY A 644 -15.03 13.51 -65.65
C GLY A 644 -14.67 14.73 -64.79
N GLY A 645 -15.57 15.72 -64.78
CA GLY A 645 -15.50 16.94 -63.97
C GLY A 645 -16.22 16.79 -62.62
N THR A 646 -16.70 17.90 -62.04
CA THR A 646 -17.34 17.92 -60.71
C THR A 646 -18.66 18.70 -60.76
N ASN A 647 -19.76 18.08 -60.34
CA ASN A 647 -21.12 18.64 -60.33
C ASN A 647 -21.90 18.17 -59.09
N ALA A 648 -21.43 18.61 -57.93
CA ALA A 648 -22.03 18.31 -56.64
C ALA A 648 -23.52 18.72 -56.55
N ASN A 649 -23.94 19.79 -57.23
CA ASN A 649 -25.35 20.20 -57.21
C ASN A 649 -26.28 19.11 -57.74
N SER A 650 -25.88 18.41 -58.81
CA SER A 650 -26.69 17.33 -59.38
C SER A 650 -26.82 16.14 -58.43
N ALA A 651 -25.80 15.89 -57.58
CA ALA A 651 -25.84 14.84 -56.57
C ALA A 651 -26.80 15.22 -55.43
N ILE A 652 -26.73 16.48 -55.00
CA ILE A 652 -27.64 17.04 -53.99
C ILE A 652 -29.09 17.04 -54.48
N ASP A 653 -29.35 17.31 -55.77
CA ASP A 653 -30.71 17.24 -56.33
C ASP A 653 -31.31 15.83 -56.19
N ILE A 654 -30.53 14.78 -56.51
CA ILE A 654 -30.95 13.38 -56.34
C ILE A 654 -31.17 13.06 -54.86
N ALA A 655 -30.21 13.43 -54.00
CA ALA A 655 -30.30 13.19 -52.56
C ALA A 655 -31.53 13.87 -51.92
N ILE A 656 -31.86 15.09 -52.33
CA ILE A 656 -33.05 15.79 -51.88
C ILE A 656 -34.32 15.04 -52.30
N ASP A 657 -34.39 14.53 -53.54
CA ASP A 657 -35.55 13.80 -54.04
C ASP A 657 -35.81 12.53 -53.20
N GLU A 658 -34.77 11.73 -52.92
CA GLU A 658 -34.88 10.57 -52.04
C GLU A 658 -35.33 10.95 -50.62
N LEU A 659 -34.70 11.97 -50.03
CA LEU A 659 -34.94 12.36 -48.64
C LEU A 659 -36.28 13.10 -48.44
N ASN A 660 -36.92 13.60 -49.49
CA ASN A 660 -38.21 14.30 -49.38
C ASN A 660 -39.36 13.35 -49.00
N HIS A 661 -39.24 12.06 -49.30
CA HIS A 661 -40.32 11.08 -49.14
C HIS A 661 -40.27 10.30 -47.82
N VAL A 662 -39.26 10.56 -46.99
CA VAL A 662 -39.01 9.82 -45.75
C VAL A 662 -39.29 10.68 -44.51
N TYR A 663 -39.61 10.01 -43.39
CA TYR A 663 -39.83 10.62 -42.08
C TYR A 663 -38.72 10.15 -41.13
N GLY A 664 -37.99 11.07 -40.51
CA GLY A 664 -36.84 10.75 -39.67
C GLY A 664 -35.73 11.80 -39.78
N LYS A 665 -34.53 11.47 -39.29
CA LYS A 665 -33.32 12.30 -39.46
C LYS A 665 -32.86 12.21 -40.92
N LYS A 666 -32.61 13.36 -41.57
CA LYS A 666 -32.25 13.43 -43.00
C LYS A 666 -30.87 14.02 -43.15
N ASN A 667 -29.94 13.20 -43.64
CA ASN A 667 -28.53 13.56 -43.74
C ASN A 667 -28.04 13.37 -45.18
N ILE A 668 -27.10 14.21 -45.59
CA ILE A 668 -26.33 14.05 -46.83
C ILE A 668 -24.85 14.08 -46.46
N ILE A 669 -24.07 13.08 -46.86
CA ILE A 669 -22.62 13.10 -46.74
C ILE A 669 -22.05 13.45 -48.12
N LEU A 670 -21.42 14.62 -48.25
CA LEU A 670 -20.82 15.11 -49.48
C LEU A 670 -19.29 15.05 -49.38
N LEU A 671 -18.68 14.06 -50.04
CA LEU A 671 -17.23 13.92 -50.17
C LEU A 671 -16.75 14.53 -51.47
N SER A 672 -15.72 15.40 -51.42
CA SER A 672 -15.03 15.91 -52.61
C SER A 672 -13.57 16.27 -52.32
N ASP A 673 -12.71 16.13 -53.33
CA ASP A 673 -11.30 16.51 -53.29
C ASP A 673 -10.97 17.82 -54.05
N GLY A 674 -12.01 18.53 -54.49
CA GLY A 674 -11.90 19.69 -55.37
C GLY A 674 -12.93 20.80 -55.13
N ASP A 675 -13.14 21.64 -56.15
CA ASP A 675 -14.16 22.68 -56.15
C ASP A 675 -15.56 22.06 -56.36
N VAL A 676 -16.50 22.40 -55.49
CA VAL A 676 -17.91 21.96 -55.55
C VAL A 676 -18.83 23.14 -55.91
N ASN A 677 -19.99 22.84 -56.50
CA ASN A 677 -20.88 23.85 -57.10
C ASN A 677 -22.34 23.77 -56.62
N VAL A 678 -22.59 23.50 -55.33
CA VAL A 678 -23.96 23.42 -54.79
C VAL A 678 -24.62 24.80 -54.81
N SER A 679 -25.84 24.87 -55.36
CA SER A 679 -26.60 26.12 -55.53
C SER A 679 -27.18 26.63 -54.22
N ASP A 680 -27.28 27.95 -54.07
CA ASP A 680 -27.90 28.60 -52.91
C ASP A 680 -29.35 28.17 -52.68
N ASP A 681 -30.08 27.82 -53.74
CA ASP A 681 -31.47 27.37 -53.65
C ASP A 681 -31.56 25.98 -52.98
N ASN A 682 -30.64 25.06 -53.30
CA ASN A 682 -30.57 23.75 -52.65
C ASN A 682 -30.14 23.86 -51.18
N ILE A 683 -29.16 24.72 -50.85
CA ILE A 683 -28.76 24.94 -49.46
C ILE A 683 -29.94 25.47 -48.63
N LYS A 684 -30.70 26.45 -49.15
CA LYS A 684 -31.90 26.95 -48.48
C LYS A 684 -32.98 25.88 -48.35
N TYR A 685 -33.16 25.06 -49.38
CA TYR A 685 -34.14 23.98 -49.35
C TYR A 685 -33.80 22.96 -48.26
N CYS A 686 -32.55 22.47 -48.23
CA CYS A 686 -32.08 21.53 -47.22
C CYS A 686 -32.30 22.09 -45.80
N LYS A 687 -31.86 23.33 -45.55
CA LYS A 687 -32.07 24.01 -44.26
C LYS A 687 -33.54 24.07 -43.84
N ASN A 688 -34.43 24.47 -44.74
CA ASN A 688 -35.85 24.66 -44.43
C ASN A 688 -36.60 23.33 -44.20
N ASN A 689 -36.07 22.22 -44.74
CA ASN A 689 -36.66 20.88 -44.60
C ASN A 689 -35.91 19.99 -43.60
N GLY A 690 -34.99 20.56 -42.82
CA GLY A 690 -34.22 19.82 -41.81
C GLY A 690 -33.26 18.77 -42.39
N ILE A 691 -32.82 18.94 -43.64
CA ILE A 691 -31.81 18.08 -44.27
C ILE A 691 -30.42 18.66 -43.98
N ARG A 692 -29.59 17.91 -43.28
CA ARG A 692 -28.23 18.32 -42.88
C ARG A 692 -27.22 17.85 -43.91
N ILE A 693 -26.39 18.75 -44.42
CA ILE A 693 -25.30 18.38 -45.34
C ILE A 693 -24.00 18.31 -44.54
N HIS A 694 -23.50 17.11 -44.32
CA HIS A 694 -22.16 16.87 -43.79
C HIS A 694 -21.18 16.86 -44.94
N THR A 695 -20.06 17.59 -44.83
CA THR A 695 -19.09 17.70 -45.93
C THR A 695 -17.74 17.14 -45.53
N VAL A 696 -17.13 16.34 -46.41
CA VAL A 696 -15.78 15.80 -46.24
C VAL A 696 -14.88 16.33 -47.33
N ALA A 697 -13.97 17.23 -46.96
CA ALA A 697 -12.95 17.77 -47.87
C ALA A 697 -11.72 16.86 -47.87
N LEU A 698 -11.35 16.31 -49.02
CA LEU A 698 -10.19 15.41 -49.16
C LEU A 698 -8.96 16.11 -49.76
N GLY A 699 -7.84 16.05 -49.04
CA GLY A 699 -6.56 16.57 -49.49
C GLY A 699 -6.52 18.11 -49.58
N SER A 700 -5.44 18.63 -50.18
CA SER A 700 -5.19 20.08 -50.28
C SER A 700 -5.86 20.75 -51.49
N GLY A 701 -6.46 19.97 -52.39
CA GLY A 701 -7.18 20.45 -53.58
C GLY A 701 -8.63 20.84 -53.31
N ALA A 702 -9.21 20.39 -52.19
CA ALA A 702 -10.60 20.61 -51.85
C ALA A 702 -10.86 22.07 -51.43
N ASN A 703 -11.98 22.64 -51.88
CA ASN A 703 -12.42 23.97 -51.47
C ASN A 703 -13.04 23.94 -50.06
N SER A 704 -12.16 23.81 -49.06
CA SER A 704 -12.53 23.65 -47.65
C SER A 704 -13.40 24.79 -47.12
N GLN A 705 -13.31 26.01 -47.68
CA GLN A 705 -14.13 27.14 -47.23
C GLN A 705 -15.58 27.02 -47.69
N LEU A 706 -15.81 26.60 -48.94
CA LEU A 706 -17.17 26.49 -49.50
C LEU A 706 -17.90 25.25 -48.97
N LEU A 707 -17.21 24.11 -48.88
CA LEU A 707 -17.74 22.91 -48.23
C LEU A 707 -18.12 23.19 -46.77
N LYS A 708 -17.24 23.90 -46.03
CA LYS A 708 -17.53 24.32 -44.67
C LYS A 708 -18.76 25.22 -44.56
N GLN A 709 -18.97 26.09 -45.54
CA GLN A 709 -20.17 26.93 -45.59
C GLN A 709 -21.43 26.09 -45.77
N TYR A 710 -21.45 25.14 -46.72
CA TYR A 710 -22.62 24.29 -46.95
C TYR A 710 -23.04 23.49 -45.72
N ALA A 711 -22.06 22.94 -45.00
CA ALA A 711 -22.32 22.22 -43.76
C ALA A 711 -22.94 23.12 -42.69
N ASN A 712 -22.30 24.25 -42.40
CA ASN A 712 -22.78 25.19 -41.39
C ASN A 712 -24.18 25.75 -41.72
N ASP A 713 -24.44 26.05 -42.99
CA ASP A 713 -25.70 26.69 -43.40
C ASP A 713 -26.91 25.74 -43.25
N THR A 714 -26.68 24.43 -43.34
CA THR A 714 -27.70 23.36 -43.22
C THR A 714 -27.72 22.67 -41.85
N GLY A 715 -26.81 23.02 -40.94
CA GLY A 715 -26.69 22.38 -39.63
C GLY A 715 -25.98 21.02 -39.66
N GLY A 716 -25.22 20.74 -40.73
CA GLY A 716 -24.33 19.59 -40.81
C GLY A 716 -22.89 19.92 -40.38
N THR A 717 -22.03 18.92 -40.37
CA THR A 717 -20.66 19.02 -39.82
C THR A 717 -19.63 19.13 -40.95
N PRO A 718 -18.69 20.09 -40.89
CA PRO A 718 -17.60 20.20 -41.86
C PRO A 718 -16.35 19.44 -41.40
N LEU A 719 -15.92 18.44 -42.15
CA LEU A 719 -14.70 17.66 -41.88
C LEU A 719 -13.68 17.75 -43.00
N THR A 720 -12.43 17.46 -42.66
CA THR A 720 -11.30 17.47 -43.61
C THR A 720 -10.43 16.26 -43.38
N ALA A 721 -10.22 15.47 -44.43
CA ALA A 721 -9.27 14.37 -44.46
C ALA A 721 -8.00 14.84 -45.17
N THR A 722 -6.88 14.95 -44.45
CA THR A 722 -5.59 15.34 -45.04
C THR A 722 -5.02 14.26 -45.96
N THR A 723 -5.36 13.00 -45.70
CA THR A 723 -5.00 11.82 -46.50
C THR A 723 -6.25 10.98 -46.78
N ALA A 724 -6.20 10.17 -47.84
CA ALA A 724 -7.28 9.24 -48.18
C ALA A 724 -7.53 8.21 -47.08
N GLU A 725 -6.49 7.76 -46.38
CA GLU A 725 -6.60 6.86 -45.23
C GLU A 725 -7.42 7.48 -44.08
N GLY A 726 -7.30 8.79 -43.86
CA GLY A 726 -8.11 9.50 -42.85
C GLY A 726 -9.62 9.49 -43.13
N LEU A 727 -10.06 9.15 -44.35
CA LEU A 727 -11.48 9.05 -44.69
C LEU A 727 -12.19 7.92 -43.94
N THR A 728 -11.49 6.81 -43.69
CA THR A 728 -12.12 5.59 -43.12
C THR A 728 -12.64 5.87 -41.71
N LYS A 729 -11.83 6.52 -40.87
CA LYS A 729 -12.21 6.94 -39.51
C LYS A 729 -13.32 8.00 -39.50
N ILE A 730 -13.31 8.91 -40.49
CA ILE A 730 -14.33 9.96 -40.59
C ILE A 730 -15.70 9.33 -40.88
N TYR A 731 -15.78 8.45 -41.86
CA TYR A 731 -17.04 7.82 -42.25
C TYR A 731 -17.56 6.87 -41.17
N GLU A 732 -16.66 6.10 -40.54
CA GLU A 732 -16.97 5.32 -39.35
C GLU A 732 -17.60 6.23 -38.29
N SER A 733 -16.92 7.31 -37.86
CA SER A 733 -17.44 8.25 -36.85
C SER A 733 -18.77 8.91 -37.21
N TYR A 734 -19.09 9.11 -38.50
CA TYR A 734 -20.36 9.70 -38.91
C TYR A 734 -21.53 8.76 -38.76
N ALA A 735 -21.35 7.47 -39.01
CA ALA A 735 -22.40 6.50 -38.75
C ALA A 735 -22.80 6.54 -37.28
N TYR A 736 -21.84 6.66 -36.36
CA TYR A 736 -22.10 6.86 -34.92
C TYR A 736 -22.78 8.19 -34.60
N ASN A 737 -22.30 9.30 -35.14
CA ASN A 737 -22.82 10.64 -34.79
C ASN A 737 -24.19 10.96 -35.41
N ASN A 738 -24.59 10.23 -36.46
CA ASN A 738 -25.88 10.41 -37.14
C ASN A 738 -26.99 9.50 -36.57
N MET A 739 -26.72 8.82 -35.46
CA MET A 739 -27.67 7.99 -34.72
C MET A 739 -28.84 8.82 -34.16
N THR A 740 -29.96 8.13 -33.89
CA THR A 740 -30.97 8.67 -32.97
C THR A 740 -30.33 8.76 -31.59
N ASP A 741 -30.23 9.98 -31.07
CA ASP A 741 -29.67 10.23 -29.75
C ASP A 741 -30.82 10.02 -28.76
N PHE A 742 -30.69 9.04 -27.88
CA PHE A 742 -31.70 8.77 -26.87
C PHE A 742 -31.91 9.92 -25.91
N ARG A 743 -30.93 10.82 -25.76
CA ARG A 743 -31.09 12.05 -24.99
C ARG A 743 -32.12 13.00 -25.62
N GLU A 744 -32.54 12.75 -26.86
CA GLU A 744 -33.66 13.45 -27.49
C GLU A 744 -35.02 12.80 -27.17
N MET A 745 -35.04 11.63 -26.52
CA MET A 745 -36.27 10.96 -26.05
C MET A 745 -36.76 11.59 -24.74
N GLU A 746 -38.01 11.31 -24.37
CA GLU A 746 -38.59 11.83 -23.14
C GLU A 746 -38.00 11.10 -21.93
N ASP A 747 -37.39 11.87 -21.05
CA ASP A 747 -36.86 11.51 -19.74
C ASP A 747 -37.61 12.41 -18.74
N SER A 748 -38.53 11.82 -17.97
CA SER A 748 -39.49 12.62 -17.18
C SER A 748 -38.93 13.09 -15.84
N ASP A 749 -37.97 12.37 -15.28
CA ASP A 749 -37.42 12.62 -13.95
C ASP A 749 -35.96 13.10 -13.98
N GLY A 750 -35.31 13.05 -15.14
CA GLY A 750 -34.08 13.76 -15.46
C GLY A 750 -32.83 13.04 -14.96
N ASP A 751 -32.89 11.73 -14.80
CA ASP A 751 -31.80 10.89 -14.31
C ASP A 751 -30.84 10.43 -15.42
N GLY A 752 -31.20 10.67 -16.68
CA GLY A 752 -30.43 10.31 -17.88
C GLY A 752 -30.95 9.07 -18.62
N LEU A 753 -31.99 8.41 -18.11
CA LEU A 753 -32.64 7.27 -18.75
C LEU A 753 -33.98 7.67 -19.41
N PRO A 754 -34.23 7.28 -20.67
CA PRO A 754 -35.52 7.53 -21.31
C PRO A 754 -36.63 6.64 -20.77
N ASN A 755 -37.84 7.21 -20.64
CA ASN A 755 -39.03 6.52 -20.15
C ASN A 755 -39.32 5.17 -20.84
N ASP A 756 -39.12 5.09 -22.16
CA ASP A 756 -39.39 3.89 -22.95
C ASP A 756 -38.36 2.78 -22.67
N ILE A 757 -37.13 3.13 -22.28
CA ILE A 757 -36.12 2.16 -21.84
C ILE A 757 -36.52 1.62 -20.48
N GLU A 758 -36.79 2.49 -19.52
CA GLU A 758 -37.09 2.13 -18.13
C GLU A 758 -38.36 1.26 -18.00
N TYR A 759 -39.41 1.62 -18.74
CA TYR A 759 -40.74 1.01 -18.56
C TYR A 759 -41.13 -0.01 -19.64
N ILE A 760 -40.70 0.17 -20.90
CA ILE A 760 -41.17 -0.66 -22.03
C ILE A 760 -40.16 -1.73 -22.40
N SER A 761 -38.89 -1.36 -22.61
CA SER A 761 -37.87 -2.30 -23.11
C SER A 761 -37.02 -2.95 -22.02
N GLY A 762 -36.89 -2.31 -20.87
CA GLY A 762 -35.99 -2.68 -19.79
C GLY A 762 -34.53 -2.36 -20.13
N ILE A 763 -33.72 -2.15 -19.10
CA ILE A 763 -32.27 -1.94 -19.18
C ILE A 763 -31.60 -3.33 -19.24
N PRO A 764 -30.91 -3.69 -20.34
CA PRO A 764 -30.20 -4.96 -20.44
C PRO A 764 -28.88 -4.89 -19.69
N LEU A 765 -28.75 -5.77 -18.70
CA LEU A 765 -27.50 -6.03 -18.00
C LEU A 765 -26.60 -6.97 -18.84
N PRO A 766 -25.26 -6.95 -18.64
CA PRO A 766 -24.33 -7.81 -19.38
C PRO A 766 -24.64 -9.30 -19.29
N ASN A 767 -25.19 -9.76 -18.17
CA ASN A 767 -25.59 -11.15 -17.94
C ASN A 767 -26.87 -11.58 -18.70
N GLY A 768 -27.45 -10.68 -19.50
CA GLY A 768 -28.65 -10.92 -20.28
C GLY A 768 -29.97 -10.68 -19.53
N LYS A 769 -29.94 -10.29 -18.25
CA LYS A 769 -31.16 -9.87 -17.54
C LYS A 769 -31.65 -8.51 -18.02
N LEU A 770 -32.96 -8.28 -17.86
CA LEU A 770 -33.61 -7.00 -18.08
C LEU A 770 -34.10 -6.45 -16.75
N VAL A 771 -33.67 -5.22 -16.44
CA VAL A 771 -34.11 -4.46 -15.26
C VAL A 771 -35.10 -3.39 -15.70
N PHE A 772 -36.12 -3.11 -14.88
CA PHE A 772 -37.17 -2.12 -15.18
C PHE A 772 -37.32 -1.15 -14.03
N THR A 773 -37.07 0.12 -14.30
CA THR A 773 -37.10 1.21 -13.32
C THR A 773 -38.36 2.06 -13.47
N ASN A 774 -38.57 3.01 -12.55
CA ASN A 774 -39.74 3.88 -12.56
C ASN A 774 -39.44 5.22 -13.24
N PRO A 775 -40.03 5.50 -14.42
CA PRO A 775 -39.68 6.67 -15.25
C PRO A 775 -40.17 8.02 -14.71
N ASN A 776 -40.51 8.10 -13.43
CA ASN A 776 -40.93 9.33 -12.75
C ASN A 776 -40.25 9.48 -11.38
N LYS A 777 -39.29 8.60 -11.04
CA LYS A 777 -38.55 8.59 -9.78
C LYS A 777 -37.07 8.37 -10.16
N PRO A 778 -36.20 9.39 -10.06
CA PRO A 778 -34.81 9.29 -10.54
C PRO A 778 -33.97 8.17 -9.93
N ASP A 779 -34.35 7.74 -8.74
CA ASP A 779 -33.75 6.68 -7.94
C ASP A 779 -34.93 5.73 -7.76
N SER A 780 -34.89 4.47 -8.19
CA SER A 780 -36.05 3.58 -8.16
C SER A 780 -36.16 2.80 -6.84
N ASP A 781 -35.05 2.35 -6.28
CA ASP A 781 -34.96 1.49 -5.09
C ASP A 781 -34.78 2.23 -3.76
N GLY A 782 -34.22 3.44 -3.75
CA GLY A 782 -34.13 4.32 -2.60
C GLY A 782 -32.77 4.36 -1.91
N ASP A 783 -31.69 3.98 -2.59
CA ASP A 783 -30.34 3.88 -2.04
C ASP A 783 -29.52 5.21 -2.11
N ASP A 784 -30.09 6.29 -2.65
CA ASP A 784 -29.45 7.58 -2.95
C ASP A 784 -28.53 7.60 -4.21
N LEU A 785 -28.53 6.55 -5.04
CA LEU A 785 -28.05 6.55 -6.42
C LEU A 785 -29.24 6.68 -7.38
N THR A 786 -29.07 7.46 -8.45
CA THR A 786 -30.10 7.51 -9.50
C THR A 786 -29.92 6.33 -10.46
N ASP A 787 -30.99 5.83 -11.06
CA ASP A 787 -30.96 4.67 -11.95
C ASP A 787 -29.93 4.87 -13.10
N GLY A 788 -29.88 6.07 -13.68
CA GLY A 788 -28.87 6.45 -14.68
C GLY A 788 -27.41 6.51 -14.19
N GLN A 789 -27.16 6.74 -12.90
CA GLN A 789 -25.82 6.69 -12.30
C GLN A 789 -25.32 5.26 -12.17
N GLU A 790 -26.22 4.35 -11.77
CA GLU A 790 -25.93 2.94 -11.53
C GLU A 790 -25.62 2.19 -12.81
N VAL A 791 -26.38 2.45 -13.89
CA VAL A 791 -26.15 1.74 -15.15
C VAL A 791 -25.08 2.38 -16.04
N ASN A 792 -24.63 3.59 -15.65
CA ASN A 792 -23.59 4.44 -16.24
C ASN A 792 -23.79 4.76 -17.75
N GLU A 793 -23.88 6.05 -18.09
CA GLU A 793 -23.99 6.51 -19.48
C GLU A 793 -22.72 6.21 -20.29
N SER A 794 -22.74 5.10 -21.03
CA SER A 794 -21.64 4.72 -21.90
C SER A 794 -22.17 4.02 -23.14
N LEU A 795 -22.47 4.83 -24.16
CA LEU A 795 -22.83 4.40 -25.50
C LEU A 795 -21.70 3.56 -26.12
N TYR A 796 -21.88 2.25 -26.17
CA TYR A 796 -21.05 1.34 -26.94
C TYR A 796 -21.90 0.48 -27.86
N ILE A 797 -21.35 0.20 -29.03
CA ILE A 797 -21.91 -0.75 -29.99
C ILE A 797 -21.41 -2.14 -29.61
N GLN A 798 -22.34 -3.05 -29.29
CA GLN A 798 -22.03 -4.48 -29.22
C GLN A 798 -22.39 -5.15 -30.54
N LYS A 799 -21.45 -5.93 -31.08
CA LYS A 799 -21.66 -6.83 -32.21
C LYS A 799 -22.28 -8.11 -31.67
N ILE A 800 -23.58 -8.29 -31.85
CA ILE A 800 -24.22 -9.58 -31.52
C ILE A 800 -24.33 -10.41 -32.80
N MET A 801 -23.90 -11.66 -32.72
CA MET A 801 -24.23 -12.66 -33.74
C MET A 801 -25.66 -13.13 -33.53
N VAL A 802 -26.56 -12.74 -34.44
CA VAL A 802 -27.92 -13.27 -34.44
C VAL A 802 -28.04 -14.30 -35.55
N GLU A 803 -28.39 -15.52 -35.19
CA GLU A 803 -28.78 -16.54 -36.15
C GLU A 803 -30.10 -16.13 -36.80
N THR A 804 -30.04 -15.84 -38.10
CA THR A 804 -31.23 -15.50 -38.89
C THR A 804 -31.99 -16.76 -39.29
N PHE A 805 -33.25 -16.61 -39.71
CA PHE A 805 -34.08 -17.72 -40.23
C PHE A 805 -33.45 -18.46 -41.44
N ASP A 806 -32.40 -17.91 -42.04
CA ASP A 806 -31.68 -18.45 -43.19
C ASP A 806 -30.31 -19.10 -42.83
N GLU A 807 -30.05 -19.40 -41.54
CA GLU A 807 -28.77 -19.98 -41.05
C GLU A 807 -27.53 -19.09 -41.32
N GLU A 808 -27.72 -17.80 -41.65
CA GLU A 808 -26.63 -16.83 -41.74
C GLU A 808 -26.50 -16.07 -40.41
N PHE A 809 -25.28 -16.03 -39.85
CA PHE A 809 -24.94 -15.17 -38.71
C PHE A 809 -24.86 -13.71 -39.18
N GLU A 810 -25.76 -12.85 -38.70
CA GLU A 810 -25.67 -11.41 -38.95
C GLU A 810 -25.13 -10.71 -37.70
N THR A 811 -24.15 -9.83 -37.91
CA THR A 811 -23.63 -8.94 -36.86
C THR A 811 -24.53 -7.73 -36.73
N ILE A 812 -25.20 -7.60 -35.58
CA ILE A 812 -26.10 -6.49 -35.31
C ILE A 812 -25.52 -5.63 -34.19
N ASN A 813 -25.62 -4.31 -34.37
CA ASN A 813 -25.19 -3.31 -33.39
C ASN A 813 -26.33 -3.05 -32.40
N ILE A 814 -26.10 -3.28 -31.10
CA ILE A 814 -27.04 -2.91 -30.02
C ILE A 814 -26.42 -1.93 -29.02
N PHE A 815 -27.28 -1.31 -28.21
CA PHE A 815 -26.89 -0.46 -27.09
C PHE A 815 -26.49 -1.30 -25.88
N LYS A 816 -25.41 -0.88 -25.22
CA LYS A 816 -24.82 -1.56 -24.08
C LYS A 816 -24.78 -0.62 -22.88
N PHE A 817 -25.17 -1.13 -21.72
CA PHE A 817 -25.05 -0.47 -20.42
C PHE A 817 -23.84 -1.05 -19.65
N LYS A 818 -23.28 -0.27 -18.73
CA LYS A 818 -22.12 -0.67 -17.91
C LYS A 818 -22.48 -0.53 -16.43
N PRO A 819 -23.32 -1.43 -15.91
CA PRO A 819 -23.80 -1.33 -14.55
C PRO A 819 -22.67 -1.34 -13.52
N THR A 820 -22.81 -0.50 -12.52
CA THR A 820 -22.09 -0.53 -11.25
C THR A 820 -22.88 -1.25 -10.18
N SER A 821 -24.22 -1.26 -10.28
CA SER A 821 -25.21 -1.92 -9.42
C SER A 821 -26.49 -2.25 -10.20
N ASP A 822 -27.45 -2.95 -9.60
CA ASP A 822 -28.82 -3.15 -10.11
C ASP A 822 -29.75 -2.03 -9.59
N PRO A 823 -30.26 -1.13 -10.47
CA PRO A 823 -31.05 0.05 -10.06
C PRO A 823 -32.46 -0.26 -9.51
N THR A 824 -32.72 -1.52 -9.17
CA THR A 824 -33.96 -1.94 -8.55
C THR A 824 -33.75 -2.66 -7.23
N ASP A 825 -32.51 -2.79 -6.79
CA ASP A 825 -32.12 -3.46 -5.56
C ASP A 825 -31.10 -2.59 -4.81
N PRO A 826 -31.44 -2.05 -3.62
CA PRO A 826 -30.57 -1.11 -2.94
C PRO A 826 -29.30 -1.74 -2.32
N ASP A 827 -29.14 -3.06 -2.43
CA ASP A 827 -28.02 -3.87 -1.95
C ASP A 827 -27.94 -5.06 -2.92
N THR A 828 -27.20 -4.88 -4.01
CA THR A 828 -27.29 -5.72 -5.22
C THR A 828 -26.78 -7.15 -4.99
N ASP A 829 -25.76 -7.33 -4.16
CA ASP A 829 -25.17 -8.65 -3.86
C ASP A 829 -25.59 -9.24 -2.51
N ASP A 830 -26.38 -8.51 -1.70
CA ASP A 830 -26.94 -8.91 -0.41
C ASP A 830 -25.86 -9.06 0.71
N ASP A 831 -24.79 -8.27 0.67
CA ASP A 831 -23.63 -8.41 1.58
C ASP A 831 -23.71 -7.60 2.89
N GLU A 832 -24.81 -6.84 3.07
CA GLU A 832 -25.08 -5.89 4.15
C GLU A 832 -24.46 -4.47 3.98
N LEU A 833 -23.87 -4.15 2.82
CA LEU A 833 -23.37 -2.84 2.40
C LEU A 833 -24.16 -2.36 1.17
N ASP A 834 -24.99 -1.32 1.34
CA ASP A 834 -25.76 -0.79 0.19
C ASP A 834 -24.87 -0.22 -0.92
N ASP A 835 -25.36 -0.26 -2.15
CA ASP A 835 -24.63 0.07 -3.38
C ASP A 835 -24.03 1.50 -3.37
N TYR A 836 -24.74 2.44 -2.72
CA TYR A 836 -24.24 3.79 -2.48
C TYR A 836 -22.99 3.79 -1.59
N HIS A 837 -22.98 3.01 -0.51
CA HIS A 837 -21.82 2.87 0.36
C HIS A 837 -20.70 2.05 -0.28
N GLU A 838 -21.00 1.09 -1.13
CA GLU A 838 -20.01 0.36 -1.91
C GLU A 838 -19.29 1.25 -2.91
N LEU A 839 -20.02 2.12 -3.61
CA LEU A 839 -19.43 3.15 -4.45
C LEU A 839 -18.46 4.06 -3.66
N ILE A 840 -18.73 4.29 -2.37
CA ILE A 840 -17.85 5.04 -1.46
C ILE A 840 -16.67 4.20 -0.97
N ALA A 841 -16.87 2.91 -0.71
CA ALA A 841 -15.83 1.98 -0.32
C ALA A 841 -14.90 1.63 -1.50
N ALA A 842 -15.39 1.82 -2.74
CA ALA A 842 -14.83 1.33 -3.99
C ALA A 842 -14.80 -0.21 -4.08
N THR A 843 -15.75 -0.85 -3.41
CA THR A 843 -16.08 -2.27 -3.56
C THR A 843 -16.95 -2.48 -4.80
N ASN A 844 -17.18 -3.74 -5.16
CA ASN A 844 -17.94 -4.12 -6.33
C ASN A 844 -19.33 -4.60 -5.92
N ALA A 845 -20.38 -3.79 -6.16
CA ALA A 845 -21.77 -4.11 -5.83
C ALA A 845 -22.39 -5.36 -6.45
N PHE A 846 -21.61 -6.10 -7.22
CA PHE A 846 -22.02 -7.39 -7.72
C PHE A 846 -21.26 -8.53 -7.06
N ASP A 847 -20.39 -8.31 -6.08
CA ASP A 847 -19.45 -9.29 -5.52
C ASP A 847 -19.35 -9.09 -4.00
N ASP A 848 -19.98 -10.00 -3.25
CA ASP A 848 -20.20 -9.90 -1.81
C ASP A 848 -18.93 -9.85 -0.93
N ASP A 849 -17.79 -10.19 -1.52
CA ASP A 849 -16.44 -10.21 -0.94
C ASP A 849 -15.47 -9.75 -2.04
N THR A 850 -15.34 -8.42 -2.20
CA THR A 850 -14.61 -7.81 -3.32
C THR A 850 -13.14 -8.27 -3.37
N ASP A 851 -12.59 -8.60 -2.21
CA ASP A 851 -11.16 -8.82 -2.03
C ASP A 851 -10.77 -10.28 -1.79
N ASP A 852 -11.78 -11.14 -1.67
CA ASP A 852 -11.72 -12.59 -1.59
C ASP A 852 -10.95 -13.09 -0.34
N ASP A 853 -10.95 -12.31 0.74
CA ASP A 853 -10.36 -12.64 2.04
C ASP A 853 -11.28 -13.50 2.93
N GLY A 854 -12.55 -13.64 2.54
CA GLY A 854 -13.56 -14.46 3.20
C GLY A 854 -14.48 -13.70 4.16
N ALA A 855 -14.33 -12.38 4.29
CA ALA A 855 -15.29 -11.49 4.95
C ALA A 855 -16.19 -10.81 3.91
N LEU A 856 -17.47 -10.61 4.24
CA LEU A 856 -18.36 -9.81 3.39
C LEU A 856 -17.99 -8.34 3.49
N ASP A 857 -18.08 -7.56 2.43
CA ASP A 857 -17.65 -6.16 2.43
C ASP A 857 -18.37 -5.32 3.51
N GLY A 858 -19.68 -5.54 3.71
CA GLY A 858 -20.48 -4.89 4.76
C GLY A 858 -20.11 -5.26 6.20
N ARG A 859 -19.41 -6.37 6.40
CA ARG A 859 -18.94 -6.84 7.71
C ARG A 859 -17.43 -6.78 7.87
N ASP A 860 -16.74 -6.42 6.80
CA ASP A 860 -15.31 -6.23 6.82
C ASP A 860 -14.96 -4.79 7.25
N LYS A 861 -13.95 -4.70 8.10
CA LYS A 861 -13.34 -3.44 8.46
C LYS A 861 -12.47 -2.89 7.30
N TYR A 862 -11.95 -3.77 6.46
CA TYR A 862 -11.06 -3.45 5.35
C TYR A 862 -11.51 -4.14 4.05
N PRO A 863 -12.72 -3.85 3.53
CA PRO A 863 -13.38 -4.57 2.42
C PRO A 863 -12.67 -4.47 1.06
N LEU A 864 -11.47 -3.92 1.07
CA LEU A 864 -10.55 -3.93 -0.03
C LEU A 864 -9.23 -4.44 0.51
N ASN A 865 -8.78 -5.54 -0.06
CA ASN A 865 -7.49 -6.11 0.21
C ASN A 865 -6.46 -5.20 -0.44
N LEU A 866 -5.96 -4.26 0.35
CA LEU A 866 -4.94 -3.32 -0.08
C LEU A 866 -3.61 -4.04 -0.39
N SER A 867 -3.48 -5.34 -0.04
CA SER A 867 -2.33 -6.19 -0.37
C SER A 867 -2.20 -6.51 -1.86
N ASP A 868 -3.31 -6.48 -2.62
CA ASP A 868 -3.31 -6.78 -4.07
C ASP A 868 -3.05 -5.54 -4.95
N THR A 869 -3.00 -4.33 -4.37
CA THR A 869 -2.35 -3.19 -5.04
C THR A 869 -0.87 -3.16 -4.69
N ILE A 870 -0.08 -3.98 -5.39
CA ILE A 870 1.39 -3.90 -5.35
C ILE A 870 1.78 -2.47 -5.74
N TYR A 871 2.28 -1.69 -4.78
CA TYR A 871 2.90 -0.42 -5.08
C TYR A 871 4.23 -0.70 -5.79
N ASP A 872 4.22 -0.63 -7.12
CA ASP A 872 5.42 -0.77 -7.93
C ASP A 872 6.29 0.49 -7.76
N ARG A 873 7.21 0.40 -6.80
CA ARG A 873 8.20 1.44 -6.51
C ARG A 873 9.05 1.78 -7.73
N ASN A 874 9.35 0.80 -8.59
CA ASN A 874 10.17 1.01 -9.77
C ASN A 874 9.41 1.84 -10.81
N ALA A 875 8.12 1.55 -11.03
CA ALA A 875 7.28 2.36 -11.92
C ALA A 875 7.07 3.79 -11.39
N ALA A 876 6.86 3.96 -10.07
CA ALA A 876 6.80 5.29 -9.45
C ALA A 876 8.13 6.06 -9.60
N TYR A 877 9.26 5.36 -9.42
CA TYR A 877 10.60 5.90 -9.65
C TYR A 877 10.82 6.31 -11.11
N GLU A 878 10.52 5.44 -12.08
CA GLU A 878 10.67 5.72 -13.51
C GLU A 878 9.85 6.93 -13.95
N TYR A 879 8.62 7.04 -13.44
CA TYR A 879 7.78 8.21 -13.67
C TYR A 879 8.43 9.47 -13.09
N SER A 880 8.95 9.39 -11.86
CA SER A 880 9.62 10.52 -11.22
C SER A 880 10.84 10.97 -12.03
N GLN A 881 11.65 10.04 -12.57
CA GLN A 881 12.80 10.35 -13.40
C GLN A 881 12.43 10.99 -14.74
N LYS A 882 11.30 10.58 -15.31
CA LYS A 882 10.81 11.10 -16.58
C LYS A 882 10.29 12.53 -16.46
N TYR A 883 9.60 12.84 -15.37
CA TYR A 883 8.85 14.09 -15.25
C TYR A 883 9.35 15.06 -14.17
N TYR A 884 10.37 14.74 -13.36
CA TYR A 884 10.81 15.67 -12.28
C TYR A 884 11.12 17.10 -12.77
N ASN A 885 11.56 17.27 -14.03
CA ASN A 885 11.90 18.56 -14.64
C ASN A 885 10.94 19.02 -15.74
N THR A 886 9.89 18.27 -16.04
CA THR A 886 8.90 18.59 -17.08
C THR A 886 7.50 18.17 -16.67
N PHE A 887 6.50 19.02 -16.95
CA PHE A 887 5.12 18.68 -16.64
C PHE A 887 4.55 17.67 -17.63
N ASN A 888 3.86 16.64 -17.14
CA ASN A 888 3.07 15.76 -17.98
C ASN A 888 1.79 16.49 -18.42
N SER A 889 1.59 16.63 -19.73
CA SER A 889 0.44 17.33 -20.33
C SER A 889 -0.91 16.63 -20.13
N GLU A 890 -0.91 15.37 -19.71
CA GLU A 890 -2.13 14.62 -19.38
C GLU A 890 -2.77 15.07 -18.06
N TYR A 891 -2.02 15.81 -17.22
CA TYR A 891 -2.47 16.27 -15.90
C TYR A 891 -2.57 17.80 -15.81
N PRO A 892 -3.52 18.34 -15.03
CA PRO A 892 -3.68 19.78 -14.86
C PRO A 892 -2.53 20.37 -14.04
N ARG A 893 -2.09 21.58 -14.41
CA ARG A 893 -1.04 22.32 -13.71
C ARG A 893 -1.64 23.19 -12.60
N ILE A 894 -1.08 23.11 -11.39
CA ILE A 894 -1.53 23.87 -10.23
C ILE A 894 -0.42 24.77 -9.63
N ASP A 895 -0.80 25.79 -8.85
CA ASP A 895 0.11 26.81 -8.29
C ASP A 895 1.06 26.27 -7.19
N SER A 896 0.95 24.99 -6.81
CA SER A 896 1.87 24.26 -5.92
C SER A 896 1.93 22.78 -6.33
N ASP A 897 2.69 22.51 -7.39
CA ASP A 897 2.63 21.24 -8.13
C ASP A 897 3.37 20.06 -7.49
N CYS A 898 4.03 20.27 -6.35
CA CYS A 898 4.89 19.28 -5.71
C CYS A 898 4.10 18.05 -5.22
N ALA A 899 2.99 18.28 -4.50
CA ALA A 899 2.10 17.22 -4.04
C ALA A 899 1.41 16.51 -5.22
N ASN A 900 1.00 17.29 -6.23
CA ASN A 900 0.43 16.77 -7.48
C ASN A 900 1.40 15.83 -8.20
N PHE A 901 2.67 16.21 -8.31
CA PHE A 901 3.72 15.38 -8.89
C PHE A 901 3.93 14.07 -8.11
N VAL A 902 3.99 14.13 -6.77
CA VAL A 902 4.10 12.91 -5.95
C VAL A 902 2.90 12.00 -6.16
N SER A 903 1.69 12.57 -6.24
CA SER A 903 0.49 11.77 -6.52
C SER A 903 0.53 11.11 -7.91
N GLN A 904 1.08 11.78 -8.92
CA GLN A 904 1.27 11.18 -10.25
C GLN A 904 2.31 10.06 -10.23
N CYS A 905 3.38 10.20 -9.44
CA CYS A 905 4.40 9.16 -9.28
C CYS A 905 3.80 7.91 -8.63
N VAL A 906 3.10 8.05 -7.50
CA VAL A 906 2.54 6.88 -6.81
C VAL A 906 1.41 6.21 -7.60
N TYR A 907 0.65 7.00 -8.38
CA TYR A 907 -0.34 6.46 -9.33
C TYR A 907 0.31 5.67 -10.46
N ALA A 908 1.43 6.14 -10.99
CA ALA A 908 2.20 5.38 -11.97
C ALA A 908 2.77 4.08 -11.37
N GLY A 909 3.04 4.07 -10.06
CA GLY A 909 3.37 2.89 -9.27
C GLY A 909 2.19 1.98 -8.94
N GLY A 910 1.04 2.11 -9.62
CA GLY A 910 -0.09 1.19 -9.46
C GLY A 910 -1.05 1.51 -8.30
N MET A 911 -0.80 2.55 -7.49
CA MET A 911 -1.75 2.95 -6.45
C MET A 911 -3.06 3.47 -7.06
N GLN A 912 -4.17 2.82 -6.73
CA GLN A 912 -5.50 3.24 -7.21
C GLN A 912 -5.99 4.50 -6.51
N MET A 913 -6.68 5.35 -7.26
CA MET A 913 -7.28 6.58 -6.77
C MET A 913 -8.75 6.35 -6.36
N ASN A 914 -9.07 6.17 -5.07
CA ASN A 914 -10.45 5.91 -4.62
C ASN A 914 -11.20 7.14 -4.08
N SER A 915 -12.50 6.98 -3.80
CA SER A 915 -13.43 8.09 -3.49
C SER A 915 -13.26 8.66 -2.07
N LEU A 916 -12.63 7.97 -1.12
CA LEU A 916 -12.20 8.51 0.21
C LEU A 916 -11.21 9.69 0.08
N TRP A 917 -10.76 9.97 -1.14
CA TRP A 917 -9.80 11.02 -1.47
C TRP A 917 -10.49 12.39 -1.59
N TYR A 918 -11.82 12.53 -1.44
CA TYR A 918 -12.59 13.79 -1.55
C TYR A 918 -12.75 14.62 -0.24
N VAL A 919 -13.06 15.92 -0.37
CA VAL A 919 -13.59 16.78 0.71
C VAL A 919 -15.11 16.83 0.62
N LYS A 920 -15.80 16.51 1.72
CA LYS A 920 -17.25 16.64 1.87
C LYS A 920 -17.74 18.04 1.50
N LYS A 921 -18.77 18.07 0.66
CA LYS A 921 -19.47 19.19 -0.01
C LYS A 921 -20.05 20.26 0.94
N ASN A 922 -19.22 20.94 1.72
CA ASN A 922 -19.63 22.18 2.38
C ASN A 922 -18.64 23.30 2.05
N ASN A 923 -19.04 24.15 1.10
CA ASN A 923 -18.47 25.47 0.72
C ASN A 923 -17.28 25.54 -0.24
N LEU A 924 -17.16 24.64 -1.24
CA LEU A 924 -16.11 24.78 -2.26
C LEU A 924 -16.45 25.81 -3.36
N PHE A 925 -17.73 25.99 -3.70
CA PHE A 925 -18.13 26.93 -4.76
C PHE A 925 -17.85 28.40 -4.40
N ASP A 926 -17.97 28.77 -3.12
CA ASP A 926 -17.70 30.13 -2.63
C ASP A 926 -16.19 30.44 -2.50
N TYR A 927 -15.34 29.42 -2.28
CA TYR A 927 -13.89 29.63 -2.16
C TYR A 927 -13.20 29.72 -3.53
N ILE A 928 -13.59 28.88 -4.49
CA ILE A 928 -13.00 28.84 -5.84
C ILE A 928 -13.34 30.12 -6.63
N THR A 929 -14.56 30.63 -6.51
CA THR A 929 -14.97 31.90 -7.16
C THR A 929 -14.24 33.13 -6.61
N THR A 930 -13.84 33.09 -5.34
CA THR A 930 -13.13 34.20 -4.68
C THR A 930 -11.66 34.31 -5.11
N VAL A 931 -11.03 33.19 -5.54
CA VAL A 931 -9.60 33.16 -5.90
C VAL A 931 -9.39 33.14 -7.43
N TRP A 932 -10.27 32.51 -8.22
CA TRP A 932 -10.01 32.21 -9.65
C TRP A 932 -10.91 32.95 -10.67
N GLY A 933 -11.93 33.69 -10.21
CA GLY A 933 -12.82 34.47 -11.08
C GLY A 933 -13.49 33.63 -12.20
N ASP A 934 -13.83 34.27 -13.32
CA ASP A 934 -14.63 33.70 -14.42
C ASP A 934 -14.03 32.45 -15.11
N ARG A 935 -12.82 32.01 -14.74
CA ARG A 935 -12.18 30.78 -15.26
C ARG A 935 -12.61 29.50 -14.53
N ALA A 936 -13.41 29.60 -13.48
CA ALA A 936 -13.90 28.45 -12.72
C ALA A 936 -14.93 27.58 -13.48
N GLN A 937 -15.52 28.10 -14.59
CA GLN A 937 -16.59 27.41 -15.32
C GLN A 937 -16.11 26.37 -16.34
N ASP A 938 -14.81 26.37 -16.68
CA ASP A 938 -14.22 25.43 -17.66
C ASP A 938 -13.51 24.23 -17.00
N LEU A 939 -13.64 24.05 -15.67
CA LEU A 939 -12.93 23.02 -14.92
C LEU A 939 -13.84 21.81 -14.64
N SER A 940 -13.82 20.82 -15.54
CA SER A 940 -14.29 19.45 -15.24
C SER A 940 -13.25 18.71 -14.40
N LEU A 941 -13.03 19.13 -13.15
CA LEU A 941 -12.00 18.53 -12.32
C LEU A 941 -12.52 17.29 -11.58
N LYS A 942 -12.06 16.10 -12.04
CA LYS A 942 -12.02 14.84 -11.28
C LYS A 942 -10.87 14.83 -10.25
N TRP A 943 -10.60 15.96 -9.60
CA TRP A 943 -9.42 16.14 -8.75
C TRP A 943 -9.83 16.63 -7.37
N SER A 944 -9.29 15.99 -6.33
CA SER A 944 -9.56 16.39 -4.96
C SER A 944 -8.55 17.41 -4.44
N LEU A 945 -8.95 18.23 -3.46
CA LEU A 945 -8.04 19.14 -2.76
C LEU A 945 -6.88 18.42 -2.06
N LYS A 946 -7.08 17.17 -1.61
CA LYS A 946 -6.07 16.41 -0.86
C LYS A 946 -4.85 16.03 -1.72
N TRP A 947 -5.03 15.91 -3.03
CA TRP A 947 -3.97 15.60 -4.00
C TRP A 947 -2.97 16.72 -4.24
N THR A 948 -3.40 17.93 -3.97
CA THR A 948 -2.68 19.15 -4.31
C THR A 948 -2.08 19.80 -3.07
N ASP A 949 -2.33 19.21 -1.91
CA ASP A 949 -1.97 19.72 -0.60
C ASP A 949 -1.06 18.71 0.13
N ALA A 950 0.21 19.10 0.32
CA ALA A 950 1.22 18.24 0.92
C ALA A 950 0.88 17.78 2.36
N GLU A 951 0.11 18.57 3.12
CA GLU A 951 -0.28 18.20 4.49
C GLU A 951 -1.40 17.15 4.50
N ALA A 952 -2.40 17.31 3.64
CA ALA A 952 -3.43 16.29 3.48
C ALA A 952 -2.86 14.97 2.94
N GLN A 953 -1.93 15.05 1.99
CA GLN A 953 -1.24 13.89 1.42
C GLN A 953 -0.40 13.16 2.49
N TYR A 954 0.40 13.90 3.27
CA TYR A 954 1.17 13.35 4.39
C TYR A 954 0.31 12.60 5.41
N LYS A 955 -0.76 13.24 5.91
CA LYS A 955 -1.64 12.62 6.92
C LYS A 955 -2.27 11.33 6.38
N TYR A 956 -2.69 11.35 5.11
CA TYR A 956 -3.31 10.20 4.49
C TYR A 956 -2.33 9.02 4.31
N PHE A 957 -1.16 9.22 3.69
CA PHE A 957 -0.21 8.13 3.51
C PHE A 957 0.33 7.61 4.85
N LYS A 958 0.51 8.49 5.84
CA LYS A 958 0.88 8.09 7.19
C LYS A 958 -0.19 7.23 7.91
N GLU A 959 -1.47 7.51 7.69
CA GLU A 959 -2.55 6.79 8.39
C GLU A 959 -2.97 5.51 7.65
N THR A 960 -2.78 5.44 6.33
CA THR A 960 -3.40 4.41 5.49
C THR A 960 -2.39 3.47 4.81
N TYR A 961 -1.19 3.95 4.45
CA TYR A 961 -0.25 3.19 3.59
C TYR A 961 1.17 3.06 4.15
N SER A 962 1.44 3.62 5.33
CA SER A 962 2.79 3.61 5.89
C SER A 962 3.05 2.37 6.73
N ILE A 963 4.08 1.59 6.37
CA ILE A 963 4.63 0.55 7.25
C ILE A 963 5.30 1.21 8.47
N ALA A 964 6.08 2.26 8.20
CA ALA A 964 6.73 3.07 9.21
C ALA A 964 6.82 4.54 8.76
N TYR A 965 7.05 5.43 9.71
CA TYR A 965 7.31 6.83 9.43
C TYR A 965 8.53 7.30 10.22
N TYR A 966 9.40 8.02 9.54
CA TYR A 966 10.66 8.50 10.11
C TYR A 966 10.70 10.01 10.06
N LYS A 967 11.37 10.62 11.03
CA LYS A 967 11.55 12.06 11.10
C LYS A 967 13.04 12.37 11.13
N ILE A 968 13.50 13.10 10.13
CA ILE A 968 14.86 13.63 10.06
C ILE A 968 14.79 15.11 10.42
N ASN A 969 15.45 15.49 11.51
CA ASN A 969 15.54 16.88 11.92
C ASN A 969 16.69 17.57 11.17
N ARG A 970 16.59 18.89 11.09
CA ARG A 970 17.66 19.73 10.57
C ARG A 970 18.95 19.54 11.37
N GLY A 971 20.04 19.24 10.67
CA GLY A 971 21.35 18.94 11.24
C GLY A 971 21.61 17.46 11.54
N ASP A 972 20.63 16.58 11.37
CA ASP A 972 20.83 15.13 11.50
C ASP A 972 21.75 14.61 10.37
N SER A 973 22.59 13.64 10.70
CA SER A 973 23.49 12.98 9.75
C SER A 973 22.67 12.05 8.84
N ILE A 974 22.51 12.41 7.56
CA ILE A 974 21.83 11.53 6.59
C ILE A 974 22.57 10.20 6.45
N SER A 975 23.90 10.20 6.50
CA SER A 975 24.69 8.97 6.39
C SER A 975 24.38 7.99 7.53
N ASP A 976 24.27 8.48 8.77
CA ASP A 976 23.93 7.62 9.91
C ASP A 976 22.47 7.19 9.85
N PHE A 977 21.59 8.07 9.35
CA PHE A 977 20.18 7.74 9.15
C PHE A 977 20.01 6.60 8.12
N VAL A 978 20.68 6.66 6.97
CA VAL A 978 20.61 5.61 5.93
C VAL A 978 21.19 4.28 6.45
N GLN A 979 22.29 4.31 7.22
CA GLN A 979 22.90 3.09 7.78
C GLN A 979 22.04 2.41 8.84
N ASN A 980 21.23 3.18 9.59
CA ASN A 980 20.36 2.64 10.63
C ASN A 980 18.94 2.32 10.13
N HIS A 981 18.60 2.70 8.88
CA HIS A 981 17.28 2.53 8.30
C HIS A 981 17.37 1.91 6.89
N LEU A 982 17.92 0.70 6.80
CA LEU A 982 18.07 -0.06 5.55
C LEU A 982 16.73 -0.43 4.90
N GLU A 983 15.65 -0.33 5.65
CA GLU A 983 14.28 -0.58 5.21
C GLU A 983 13.69 0.54 4.33
N ILE A 984 14.31 1.72 4.29
CA ILE A 984 13.87 2.84 3.44
C ILE A 984 14.33 2.59 1.99
N LYS A 985 13.42 2.74 1.04
CA LYS A 985 13.66 2.39 -0.37
C LYS A 985 13.35 3.54 -1.32
N VAL A 986 13.86 3.42 -2.55
CA VAL A 986 13.45 4.30 -3.67
C VAL A 986 11.95 4.16 -3.87
N GLY A 987 11.24 5.26 -4.14
CA GLY A 987 9.78 5.28 -4.22
C GLY A 987 9.06 5.64 -2.91
N ASP A 988 9.75 5.75 -1.77
CA ASP A 988 9.14 6.31 -0.55
C ASP A 988 8.88 7.82 -0.67
N THR A 989 7.90 8.35 0.08
CA THR A 989 7.52 9.77 -0.03
C THR A 989 8.14 10.62 1.07
N LEU A 990 8.56 11.84 0.75
CA LEU A 990 9.11 12.81 1.72
C LEU A 990 8.24 14.06 1.82
N TYR A 991 8.11 14.56 3.05
CA TYR A 991 7.29 15.71 3.39
C TYR A 991 8.07 16.71 4.25
N PHE A 992 8.15 17.97 3.78
CA PHE A 992 8.98 18.98 4.43
C PHE A 992 8.16 19.98 5.27
N HIS A 993 8.62 20.25 6.48
CA HIS A 993 8.02 21.20 7.42
C HIS A 993 8.72 22.57 7.42
N ASN A 994 7.93 23.66 7.35
CA ASN A 994 8.45 25.04 7.38
C ASN A 994 7.76 25.91 8.44
N VAL A 995 8.55 26.45 9.38
CA VAL A 995 8.09 27.25 10.54
C VAL A 995 7.47 28.60 10.18
N HIS A 996 7.72 29.12 8.98
CA HIS A 996 7.20 30.44 8.58
C HIS A 996 5.69 30.39 8.25
N LYS A 997 5.06 29.20 8.27
CA LYS A 997 3.62 28.99 8.12
C LYS A 997 3.05 28.16 9.29
N PRO A 998 2.88 28.74 10.49
CA PRO A 998 2.46 28.02 11.71
C PRO A 998 1.03 27.45 11.70
N LYS A 999 0.33 27.46 10.55
CA LYS A 999 -1.01 26.89 10.38
C LYS A 999 -1.02 25.57 9.59
N LYS A 1000 0.10 25.15 8.98
CA LYS A 1000 0.21 23.89 8.23
C LYS A 1000 1.46 23.14 8.68
N GLU A 1001 1.30 21.88 9.09
CA GLU A 1001 2.40 21.03 9.58
C GLU A 1001 3.29 20.48 8.45
N VAL A 1002 2.91 20.59 7.18
CA VAL A 1002 3.72 20.19 6.02
C VAL A 1002 3.50 21.19 4.90
N THR A 1003 4.56 21.54 4.17
CA THR A 1003 4.52 22.60 3.15
C THR A 1003 5.02 22.18 1.77
N HIS A 1004 5.70 21.04 1.66
CA HIS A 1004 6.25 20.51 0.42
C HIS A 1004 6.26 18.98 0.44
N ALA A 1005 6.14 18.36 -0.72
CA ALA A 1005 6.11 16.91 -0.90
C ALA A 1005 7.00 16.51 -2.07
N THR A 1006 7.75 15.42 -1.92
CA THR A 1006 8.67 14.84 -2.93
C THR A 1006 8.71 13.32 -2.79
N ILE A 1007 9.44 12.63 -3.68
CA ILE A 1007 9.60 11.16 -3.66
C ILE A 1007 11.09 10.78 -3.67
N ILE A 1008 11.48 9.72 -2.95
CA ILE A 1008 12.86 9.20 -2.97
C ILE A 1008 13.14 8.64 -4.36
N SER A 1009 14.22 9.12 -4.95
CA SER A 1009 14.65 8.79 -6.30
C SER A 1009 15.97 8.03 -6.33
N LYS A 1010 16.77 8.07 -5.27
CA LYS A 1010 18.00 7.29 -5.15
C LYS A 1010 18.43 7.23 -3.69
N ILE A 1011 19.00 6.12 -3.27
CA ILE A 1011 19.67 5.97 -1.98
C ILE A 1011 21.07 5.42 -2.27
N ASP A 1012 22.10 6.09 -1.77
CA ASP A 1012 23.47 5.58 -1.73
C ASP A 1012 23.85 5.33 -0.26
N ASP A 1013 24.93 4.57 0.03
CA ASP A 1013 25.40 4.19 1.38
C ASP A 1013 25.57 5.35 2.41
N SER A 1014 25.44 6.60 1.97
CA SER A 1014 25.58 7.80 2.81
C SER A 1014 24.59 8.94 2.50
N GLU A 1015 23.65 8.80 1.55
CA GLU A 1015 22.83 9.94 1.08
C GLU A 1015 21.47 9.50 0.50
N ILE A 1016 20.44 10.34 0.68
CA ILE A 1016 19.11 10.17 0.08
C ILE A 1016 18.90 11.26 -0.97
N TYR A 1017 18.56 10.90 -2.20
CA TYR A 1017 18.18 11.84 -3.25
C TYR A 1017 16.69 11.79 -3.50
N TYR A 1018 16.06 12.95 -3.62
CA TYR A 1018 14.63 13.05 -3.88
C TYR A 1018 14.32 13.81 -5.18
N ALA A 1019 13.18 13.48 -5.78
CA ALA A 1019 12.63 14.12 -6.97
C ALA A 1019 11.32 14.86 -6.62
N GLY A 1020 11.12 16.05 -7.20
CA GLY A 1020 9.91 16.83 -7.00
C GLY A 1020 9.84 18.04 -7.91
N HIS A 1021 8.63 18.48 -8.24
CA HIS A 1021 8.36 19.77 -8.88
C HIS A 1021 8.61 20.93 -7.89
N SER A 1022 9.88 21.11 -7.52
CA SER A 1022 10.38 22.26 -6.75
C SER A 1022 11.05 23.27 -7.69
N ASN A 1023 11.28 24.50 -7.24
CA ASN A 1023 11.90 25.53 -8.05
C ASN A 1023 13.31 25.81 -7.49
N PRO A 1024 14.40 25.41 -8.17
CA PRO A 1024 14.46 24.72 -9.47
C PRO A 1024 14.27 23.19 -9.35
N ALA A 1025 13.74 22.58 -10.42
CA ALA A 1025 13.47 21.16 -10.49
C ALA A 1025 14.78 20.35 -10.62
N SER A 1026 15.13 19.56 -9.61
CA SER A 1026 16.32 18.70 -9.64
C SER A 1026 16.21 17.49 -8.70
N MET A 1027 16.88 16.40 -9.10
CA MET A 1027 17.29 15.29 -8.24
C MET A 1027 18.28 15.85 -7.23
N THR A 1028 17.82 16.07 -6.00
CA THR A 1028 18.53 16.87 -4.99
C THR A 1028 18.91 15.99 -3.81
N PRO A 1029 20.16 16.05 -3.31
CA PRO A 1029 20.51 15.34 -2.09
C PRO A 1029 19.75 15.96 -0.90
N LEU A 1030 19.26 15.12 0.00
CA LEU A 1030 18.45 15.56 1.13
C LEU A 1030 19.25 16.46 2.07
N SER A 1031 20.55 16.18 2.21
CA SER A 1031 21.51 17.00 2.94
C SER A 1031 21.47 18.48 2.57
N ASP A 1032 21.31 18.85 1.29
CA ASP A 1032 21.25 20.25 0.84
C ASP A 1032 20.07 21.04 1.45
N LYS A 1033 19.02 20.35 1.91
CA LYS A 1033 17.83 20.99 2.51
C LYS A 1033 17.78 20.97 4.02
N ILE A 1034 18.54 20.09 4.66
CA ILE A 1034 18.54 19.91 6.11
C ILE A 1034 19.88 20.24 6.78
N MET A 1035 20.94 20.52 6.03
CA MET A 1035 22.21 20.98 6.59
C MET A 1035 22.12 22.43 7.11
N THR A 1036 22.92 22.73 8.11
CA THR A 1036 23.15 24.11 8.58
C THR A 1036 23.91 24.89 7.51
N PRO A 1037 23.45 26.06 7.07
CA PRO A 1037 24.16 26.84 6.08
C PRO A 1037 25.54 27.26 6.61
N ASP A 1038 26.54 27.25 5.74
CA ASP A 1038 27.83 27.90 5.98
C ASP A 1038 27.60 29.38 6.32
N GLU A 1039 28.42 29.93 7.22
CA GLU A 1039 28.31 31.30 7.79
C GLU A 1039 28.34 32.46 6.76
N ASP A 1040 28.46 32.16 5.46
CA ASP A 1040 28.62 33.13 4.36
C ASP A 1040 27.42 33.23 3.38
N THR A 1041 26.24 32.68 3.69
CA THR A 1041 25.05 32.78 2.80
C THR A 1041 24.24 34.07 3.04
N GLU A 1042 24.26 34.99 2.06
CA GLU A 1042 23.70 36.36 2.14
C GLU A 1042 22.19 36.52 1.79
N ASP A 1043 21.40 35.46 1.59
CA ASP A 1043 19.96 35.58 1.25
C ASP A 1043 19.03 35.00 2.34
N PRO A 1044 18.22 35.83 3.05
CA PRO A 1044 17.32 35.37 4.10
C PRO A 1044 16.09 34.58 3.62
N ASN A 1045 15.92 34.38 2.30
CA ASN A 1045 14.76 33.68 1.74
C ASN A 1045 15.08 32.26 1.26
N ASP A 1046 16.25 31.70 1.55
CA ASP A 1046 16.54 30.35 1.12
C ASP A 1046 15.73 29.32 1.94
N TYR A 1047 15.05 28.43 1.23
CA TYR A 1047 13.98 27.54 1.72
C TYR A 1047 14.53 26.47 2.68
N LEU A 1048 14.74 26.85 3.95
CA LEU A 1048 15.20 25.95 5.00
C LEU A 1048 14.02 25.31 5.72
N TYR A 1049 14.08 23.97 5.86
CA TYR A 1049 13.09 23.15 6.54
C TYR A 1049 13.66 22.67 7.89
N ASP A 1050 12.83 22.60 8.93
CA ASP A 1050 13.27 22.22 10.28
C ASP A 1050 13.29 20.71 10.49
N TYR A 1051 12.45 19.99 9.76
CA TYR A 1051 12.46 18.53 9.68
C TYR A 1051 11.76 18.05 8.42
N VAL A 1052 12.10 16.82 8.04
CA VAL A 1052 11.53 16.08 6.92
C VAL A 1052 10.95 14.79 7.47
N TYR A 1053 9.72 14.49 7.09
CA TYR A 1053 9.14 13.17 7.33
C TYR A 1053 9.39 12.29 6.11
N ILE A 1054 9.87 11.08 6.33
CA ILE A 1054 9.85 10.00 5.35
C ILE A 1054 8.68 9.09 5.71
N VAL A 1055 7.81 8.85 4.75
CA VAL A 1055 6.71 7.89 4.87
C VAL A 1055 7.11 6.68 4.03
N GLN A 1056 7.42 5.58 4.72
CA GLN A 1056 7.77 4.31 4.07
C GLN A 1056 6.50 3.68 3.53
N MET A 1057 6.37 3.62 2.20
CA MET A 1057 5.22 3.04 1.53
C MET A 1057 5.25 1.50 1.65
N SER A 1058 4.12 0.81 1.66
CA SER A 1058 4.10 -0.66 1.70
C SER A 1058 4.42 -1.30 0.34
N ASP A 1059 5.26 -2.35 0.29
CA ASP A 1059 5.57 -3.14 -0.92
C ASP A 1059 4.49 -4.21 -1.22
N ALA A 1060 3.86 -4.70 -0.15
CA ALA A 1060 2.65 -5.52 -0.09
C ALA A 1060 1.99 -5.11 1.22
N LEU A 1061 0.67 -4.89 1.25
CA LEU A 1061 -0.02 -4.55 2.50
C LEU A 1061 -0.33 -5.81 3.31
#